data_AF-A0A5M8P3D4-F1
#
_entry.id   AF-A0A5M8P3D4-F1
#
_cell.length_a   1.000
_cell.length_b   1.000
_cell.length_c   1.000
_cell.angle_alpha   90.00
_cell.angle_beta   90.00
_cell.angle_gamma   90.00
#
_symmetry.space_group_name_H-M   'P 1'
#
loop_
_entity.id
_entity.type
_entity.pdbx_description
1 polymer ?
#
loop_
_entity_poly.entity_id
_entity_poly.type
_entity_poly.pdbx_seq_one_letter_code
_entity_poly.pdbx_strand_id
1 'polypeptide(L)'
;MKKILFTTVTILASLAFMQAQQPITRVEGSPYPASAAPDRLYLTSESFGYSQKITLQSLQGMLARTKPEILRDTHGHANTLSEHVTIDRTYYNNFNGLLARYAGRFDGYILCEARTSSVNVAFSLCPLLNAIAVPADIEQAAINAGYTKVLDVRGKDETWALANYGSQFSKTIASYQNVSDDRGLFVGDYSVFAGALQFWDASTTGALANSVYNRMDSCAVYFGWGAGEYNTVEQLSKKSAMIHPSDWSPNLSTLSNIPAKIPRQKVQQTEYKVVPNVHTVCFVITDGDNIQWLSGSLDNANNWANPDKARVKLGWTISPSFVELAPALYKKYVENALTTENARNYLVSGPSGVGYYFPSIYPKLTEQSQLMNRVLKKADLNIVNIIDADGNHNPDKYLEQSNVDALFYYSYGGQYTKLAGQIKWYKDKPSIGGRFTLWGNTDDSSAETRNRVAQSLANTLNTQSTNVNSESGYSLIPVHIWTMNVSDVLNCITKLNPNVRVVSPDEFVWLIRKNIRTRISIADGNGLRAEYALLSNPESVILTTGEPTVDFDDEYLTEGTQAVGSNSFIARWTGKVQPIYSQQYTFHSTAAGGAMLKINGRILCDSLQNATVKSADTITLEAGNRYDLEFVYKKTGSKALATLEWESSSQVLQRIPRYQLFSRPMPSIGPVTAFDELNYGGYSGELKLGNYDSSALNKAGFAPATIQSLKVSTGFKVVLYSGNNFAGDSLVVTADNANLGAWQDLTVSLKVASNGFPLPEGIYYIKPKEVDYVVGIDGGYKNTDDGQKARLVRNTGSVNLQFRFSKLDDGVYRIEPMSSGKSLEIADFSKNDGANIQQWRGSDAENQKFIVVPTAEEGIYKILSCYSGKIIEAASLSSQALICQRSDENQATALWQLVAVPPLPDGNGNGLTGAYYNGLNFGILCDTRIDPTINFDWGTGKPNPKTNADNVSVRWQGKIEPRVDDEYTFYVNSDNGRRLWINDQLIIDKWIDDYGIEYSGTITLQAGQRYTIKLEYFESTGGAYCRLEWLSTRQPREIVPRSQLYSLDYSGIENPKASDYFAIYPNPAQGEIGITGNEIRNGSIVQISDISGRIIKTQRLNVSENRMDISNVPAGIYFVSLQGSNRESVKKLIIK
;
A
#
# COMPACT_ATOMS: atom_id res chain seq x y z
N MET A 1 -56.67 6.09 -45.83
CA MET A 1 -55.45 5.73 -45.06
C MET A 1 -54.53 6.94 -44.82
N LYS A 2 -55.04 8.06 -44.27
CA LYS A 2 -54.23 9.27 -43.94
C LYS A 2 -54.62 9.89 -42.58
N LYS A 3 -55.24 9.11 -41.69
CA LYS A 3 -55.72 9.57 -40.37
C LYS A 3 -55.29 8.70 -39.17
N ILE A 4 -54.39 7.72 -39.38
CA ILE A 4 -53.93 6.80 -38.31
C ILE A 4 -52.42 6.97 -38.01
N LEU A 5 -51.64 7.65 -38.87
CA LEU A 5 -50.20 7.85 -38.64
C LEU A 5 -49.85 9.10 -37.80
N PHE A 6 -50.81 9.97 -37.51
CA PHE A 6 -50.57 11.23 -36.77
C PHE A 6 -50.86 11.14 -35.26
N THR A 7 -51.36 9.99 -34.78
CA THR A 7 -51.68 9.79 -33.36
C THR A 7 -50.65 8.90 -32.65
N THR A 8 -49.81 8.17 -33.39
CA THR A 8 -48.79 7.26 -32.81
C THR A 8 -47.41 7.92 -32.69
N VAL A 9 -47.09 8.90 -33.53
CA VAL A 9 -45.81 9.64 -33.46
C VAL A 9 -45.81 10.69 -32.33
N THR A 10 -46.99 11.17 -31.92
CA THR A 10 -47.14 12.15 -30.82
C THR A 10 -47.16 11.50 -29.44
N ILE A 11 -47.33 10.18 -29.35
CA ILE A 11 -47.26 9.42 -28.08
C ILE A 11 -45.84 8.85 -27.86
N LEU A 12 -45.11 8.49 -28.93
CA LEU A 12 -43.72 8.04 -28.82
C LEU A 12 -42.71 9.20 -28.66
N ALA A 13 -43.00 10.41 -29.14
CA ALA A 13 -42.17 11.59 -28.89
C ALA A 13 -42.43 12.25 -27.52
N SER A 14 -43.55 11.94 -26.86
CA SER A 14 -43.87 12.42 -25.50
C SER A 14 -43.45 11.45 -24.39
N LEU A 15 -43.16 10.18 -24.70
CA LEU A 15 -42.54 9.22 -23.77
C LEU A 15 -41.01 9.32 -23.72
N ALA A 16 -40.36 9.95 -24.72
CA ALA A 16 -38.91 10.20 -24.73
C ALA A 16 -38.50 11.56 -24.11
N PHE A 17 -39.46 12.45 -23.80
CA PHE A 17 -39.20 13.79 -23.24
C PHE A 17 -39.86 14.05 -21.87
N MET A 18 -40.36 13.00 -21.21
CA MET A 18 -40.84 13.09 -19.82
C MET A 18 -40.35 11.90 -18.98
N GLN A 19 -39.03 11.73 -18.88
CA GLN A 19 -38.49 11.56 -17.54
C GLN A 19 -38.38 12.97 -16.97
N ALA A 20 -39.41 13.43 -16.25
CA ALA A 20 -39.16 14.46 -15.25
C ALA A 20 -37.95 13.98 -14.45
N GLN A 21 -36.83 14.71 -14.55
CA GLN A 21 -35.60 14.33 -13.86
C GLN A 21 -35.97 14.22 -12.38
N GLN A 22 -35.99 12.98 -11.87
CA GLN A 22 -36.50 12.71 -10.53
C GLN A 22 -35.67 13.51 -9.52
N PRO A 23 -36.30 14.12 -8.50
CA PRO A 23 -35.57 14.80 -7.46
C PRO A 23 -34.57 13.86 -6.79
N ILE A 24 -33.44 14.40 -6.33
CA ILE A 24 -32.52 13.62 -5.50
C ILE A 24 -33.20 13.15 -4.21
N THR A 25 -32.77 12.00 -3.69
CA THR A 25 -33.36 11.43 -2.48
C THR A 25 -32.75 12.05 -1.22
N ARG A 26 -33.63 12.50 -0.30
CA ARG A 26 -33.26 12.96 1.04
C ARG A 26 -33.47 11.88 2.09
N VAL A 27 -32.84 12.04 3.25
CA VAL A 27 -33.17 11.25 4.44
C VAL A 27 -34.65 11.44 4.77
N GLU A 28 -35.34 10.38 5.16
CA GLU A 28 -36.74 10.44 5.57
C GLU A 28 -36.94 11.46 6.72
N GLY A 29 -37.86 12.41 6.53
CA GLY A 29 -38.11 13.49 7.49
C GLY A 29 -37.11 14.65 7.44
N SER A 30 -36.18 14.66 6.47
CA SER A 30 -35.29 15.79 6.24
C SER A 30 -36.09 17.05 5.86
N PRO A 31 -35.77 18.22 6.45
CA PRO A 31 -36.47 19.47 6.15
C PRO A 31 -36.00 20.09 4.82
N TYR A 32 -34.95 19.56 4.20
CA TYR A 32 -34.30 20.17 3.06
C TYR A 32 -35.02 19.88 1.74
N PRO A 33 -35.33 20.90 0.92
CA PRO A 33 -35.88 20.71 -0.41
C PRO A 33 -34.92 19.91 -1.32
N ALA A 34 -35.48 19.24 -2.31
CA ALA A 34 -34.74 18.47 -3.31
C ALA A 34 -35.25 18.80 -4.72
N SER A 35 -34.33 18.85 -5.66
CA SER A 35 -34.60 19.00 -7.09
C SER A 35 -33.76 18.03 -7.91
N ALA A 36 -33.86 18.10 -9.23
CA ALA A 36 -33.06 17.25 -10.11
C ALA A 36 -31.57 17.55 -9.98
N ALA A 37 -30.74 16.51 -10.10
CA ALA A 37 -29.29 16.69 -10.17
C ALA A 37 -28.90 17.51 -11.42
N PRO A 38 -27.91 18.42 -11.33
CA PRO A 38 -27.44 19.19 -12.47
C PRO A 38 -26.70 18.31 -13.48
N ASP A 39 -26.99 18.49 -14.75
CA ASP A 39 -26.20 17.95 -15.87
C ASP A 39 -25.10 18.91 -16.32
N ARG A 40 -25.30 20.22 -16.11
CA ARG A 40 -24.32 21.28 -16.39
C ARG A 40 -24.40 22.41 -15.37
N LEU A 41 -23.26 23.03 -15.07
CA LEU A 41 -23.15 24.25 -14.27
C LEU A 41 -22.40 25.37 -15.01
N TYR A 42 -22.99 26.56 -15.00
CA TYR A 42 -22.32 27.81 -15.35
C TYR A 42 -21.59 28.34 -14.12
N LEU A 43 -20.27 28.38 -14.20
CA LEU A 43 -19.42 28.91 -13.15
C LEU A 43 -19.32 30.42 -13.30
N THR A 44 -19.64 31.17 -12.26
CA THR A 44 -19.47 32.64 -12.25
C THR A 44 -18.37 33.04 -11.29
N SER A 45 -17.48 33.94 -11.71
CA SER A 45 -16.46 34.52 -10.83
C SER A 45 -17.06 35.44 -9.78
N GLU A 46 -16.33 35.66 -8.68
CA GLU A 46 -16.70 36.60 -7.62
C GLU A 46 -16.52 38.09 -8.00
N SER A 47 -16.26 38.40 -9.27
CA SER A 47 -15.99 39.76 -9.76
C SER A 47 -17.23 40.64 -9.98
N PHE A 48 -18.44 40.09 -9.87
CA PHE A 48 -19.68 40.86 -9.99
C PHE A 48 -19.87 41.84 -8.82
N GLY A 49 -20.52 42.98 -9.10
CA GLY A 49 -20.86 43.97 -8.07
C GLY A 49 -21.92 43.45 -7.09
N TYR A 50 -22.11 44.17 -5.98
CA TYR A 50 -23.06 43.80 -4.91
C TYR A 50 -24.46 43.51 -5.46
N SER A 51 -25.05 44.46 -6.19
CA SER A 51 -26.41 44.35 -6.74
C SER A 51 -26.54 43.23 -7.77
N GLN A 52 -25.52 43.02 -8.60
CA GLN A 52 -25.47 41.90 -9.55
C GLN A 52 -25.47 40.55 -8.81
N LYS A 53 -24.76 40.45 -7.68
CA LYS A 53 -24.74 39.25 -6.84
C LYS A 53 -26.07 39.02 -6.12
N ILE A 54 -26.80 40.05 -5.72
CA ILE A 54 -28.18 39.92 -5.20
C ILE A 54 -29.07 39.25 -6.25
N THR A 55 -29.08 39.78 -7.47
CA THR A 55 -29.88 39.18 -8.56
C THR A 55 -29.41 37.77 -8.91
N LEU A 56 -28.10 37.54 -8.97
CA LEU A 56 -27.53 36.23 -9.24
C LEU A 56 -27.96 35.18 -8.20
N GLN A 57 -27.99 35.53 -6.90
CA GLN A 57 -28.47 34.63 -5.85
C GLN A 57 -29.93 34.24 -6.05
N SER A 58 -30.81 35.21 -6.32
CA SER A 58 -32.23 34.89 -6.56
C SER A 58 -32.42 34.03 -7.81
N LEU A 59 -31.67 34.31 -8.88
CA LEU A 59 -31.68 33.51 -10.10
C LEU A 59 -31.18 32.08 -9.83
N GLN A 60 -30.08 31.94 -9.08
CA GLN A 60 -29.52 30.65 -8.68
C GLN A 60 -30.55 29.82 -7.88
N GLY A 61 -31.17 30.42 -6.87
CA GLY A 61 -32.19 29.78 -6.05
C GLY A 61 -33.44 29.38 -6.84
N MET A 62 -33.90 30.25 -7.74
CA MET A 62 -35.06 29.96 -8.60
C MET A 62 -34.79 28.80 -9.56
N LEU A 63 -33.60 28.74 -10.17
CA LEU A 63 -33.21 27.62 -11.04
C LEU A 63 -33.13 26.31 -10.25
N ALA A 64 -32.53 26.36 -9.05
CA ALA A 64 -32.38 25.19 -8.18
C ALA A 64 -33.72 24.55 -7.78
N ARG A 65 -34.86 25.26 -7.84
CA ARG A 65 -36.19 24.68 -7.59
C ARG A 65 -36.58 23.57 -8.57
N THR A 66 -35.97 23.53 -9.76
CA THR A 66 -36.21 22.50 -10.77
C THR A 66 -34.95 21.69 -11.07
N LYS A 67 -33.86 22.38 -11.42
CA LYS A 67 -32.53 21.82 -11.63
C LYS A 67 -31.50 22.96 -11.52
N PRO A 68 -30.49 22.87 -10.64
CA PRO A 68 -29.45 23.89 -10.56
C PRO A 68 -28.69 24.02 -11.89
N GLU A 69 -28.38 25.25 -12.30
CA GLU A 69 -27.54 25.50 -13.49
C GLU A 69 -26.42 26.53 -13.22
N ILE A 70 -26.35 27.13 -12.03
CA ILE A 70 -25.39 28.20 -11.71
C ILE A 70 -24.64 27.84 -10.43
N LEU A 71 -23.32 28.00 -10.44
CA LEU A 71 -22.48 27.95 -9.25
C LEU A 71 -21.58 29.17 -9.23
N ARG A 72 -21.61 29.94 -8.14
CA ARG A 72 -20.60 30.97 -7.87
C ARG A 72 -19.32 30.28 -7.46
N ASP A 73 -18.26 30.47 -8.23
CA ASP A 73 -16.96 29.90 -7.91
C ASP A 73 -16.27 30.73 -6.83
N THR A 74 -16.45 30.26 -5.59
CA THR A 74 -15.89 30.83 -4.37
C THR A 74 -15.49 29.70 -3.44
N HIS A 75 -14.55 29.94 -2.54
CA HIS A 75 -14.07 28.96 -1.55
C HIS A 75 -13.62 27.61 -2.15
N GLY A 76 -13.13 27.59 -3.40
CA GLY A 76 -12.64 26.37 -4.05
C GLY A 76 -13.72 25.34 -4.39
N HIS A 77 -15.00 25.76 -4.45
CA HIS A 77 -16.11 24.85 -4.79
C HIS A 77 -15.93 24.20 -6.16
N ALA A 78 -15.55 24.96 -7.20
CA ALA A 78 -15.37 24.38 -8.54
C ALA A 78 -14.28 23.29 -8.56
N ASN A 79 -13.18 23.50 -7.83
CA ASN A 79 -12.10 22.53 -7.70
C ASN A 79 -12.56 21.26 -6.98
N THR A 80 -13.25 21.40 -5.84
CA THR A 80 -13.80 20.26 -5.10
C THR A 80 -14.76 19.45 -5.97
N LEU A 81 -15.61 20.11 -6.76
CA LEU A 81 -16.48 19.42 -7.71
C LEU A 81 -15.69 18.68 -8.80
N SER A 82 -14.55 19.20 -9.26
CA SER A 82 -13.70 18.51 -10.27
C SER A 82 -13.13 17.21 -9.75
N GLU A 83 -12.79 17.16 -8.47
CA GLU A 83 -12.10 16.03 -7.86
C GLU A 83 -13.08 14.91 -7.47
N HIS A 84 -14.32 15.25 -7.09
CA HIS A 84 -15.20 14.31 -6.41
C HIS A 84 -16.48 13.93 -7.17
N VAL A 85 -16.87 14.66 -8.22
CA VAL A 85 -18.10 14.40 -9.02
C VAL A 85 -17.90 14.69 -10.51
N THR A 86 -18.74 14.12 -11.38
CA THR A 86 -18.67 14.33 -12.84
C THR A 86 -19.87 15.16 -13.31
N ILE A 87 -19.65 16.44 -13.63
CA ILE A 87 -20.66 17.39 -14.12
C ILE A 87 -20.01 18.31 -15.18
N ASP A 88 -20.72 18.60 -16.28
CA ASP A 88 -20.27 19.57 -17.29
C ASP A 88 -20.22 20.98 -16.68
N ARG A 89 -19.13 21.71 -16.89
CA ARG A 89 -18.86 22.98 -16.22
C ARG A 89 -18.23 23.95 -17.19
N THR A 90 -18.76 25.16 -17.23
CA THR A 90 -18.25 26.22 -18.12
C THR A 90 -18.26 27.57 -17.39
N TYR A 91 -17.14 28.29 -17.40
CA TYR A 91 -17.11 29.66 -16.88
C TYR A 91 -17.95 30.59 -17.76
N TYR A 92 -18.81 31.38 -17.13
CA TYR A 92 -19.70 32.32 -17.79
C TYR A 92 -19.81 33.61 -16.97
N ASN A 93 -18.91 34.56 -17.24
CA ASN A 93 -18.79 35.82 -16.49
C ASN A 93 -19.48 37.01 -17.17
N ASN A 94 -20.43 36.77 -18.08
CA ASN A 94 -21.24 37.81 -18.72
C ASN A 94 -22.60 37.93 -18.01
N PHE A 95 -22.70 38.84 -17.03
CA PHE A 95 -23.92 39.02 -16.25
C PHE A 95 -25.16 39.29 -17.11
N ASN A 96 -25.09 40.23 -18.05
CA ASN A 96 -26.23 40.59 -18.92
C ASN A 96 -26.65 39.41 -19.81
N GLY A 97 -25.67 38.68 -20.37
CA GLY A 97 -25.93 37.48 -21.16
C GLY A 97 -26.55 36.36 -20.32
N LEU A 98 -26.19 36.27 -19.04
CA LEU A 98 -26.75 35.27 -18.12
C LEU A 98 -28.21 35.60 -17.78
N LEU A 99 -28.53 36.87 -17.53
CA LEU A 99 -29.93 37.30 -17.35
C LEU A 99 -30.77 37.03 -18.60
N ALA A 100 -30.30 37.46 -19.77
CA ALA A 100 -31.03 37.27 -21.03
C ALA A 100 -31.27 35.79 -21.33
N ARG A 101 -30.33 34.92 -20.96
CA ARG A 101 -30.46 33.46 -21.12
C ARG A 101 -31.67 32.88 -20.38
N TYR A 102 -32.02 33.43 -19.22
CA TYR A 102 -33.07 32.90 -18.35
C TYR A 102 -34.32 33.76 -18.26
N ALA A 103 -34.40 34.88 -18.99
CA ALA A 103 -35.53 35.81 -18.94
C ALA A 103 -36.88 35.13 -19.19
N GLY A 104 -36.97 34.26 -20.21
CA GLY A 104 -38.19 33.55 -20.55
C GLY A 104 -38.59 32.40 -19.60
N ARG A 105 -37.86 32.17 -18.50
CA ARG A 105 -38.19 31.11 -17.52
C ARG A 105 -39.02 31.58 -16.34
N PHE A 106 -39.13 32.90 -16.14
CA PHE A 106 -39.76 33.50 -14.97
C PHE A 106 -40.77 34.56 -15.41
N ASP A 107 -41.77 34.83 -14.58
CA ASP A 107 -42.84 35.79 -14.88
C ASP A 107 -42.36 37.25 -14.79
N GLY A 108 -41.17 37.48 -14.23
CA GLY A 108 -40.50 38.78 -14.27
C GLY A 108 -39.51 39.01 -13.13
N TYR A 109 -39.46 40.24 -12.64
CA TYR A 109 -38.61 40.65 -11.51
C TYR A 109 -39.36 41.40 -10.41
N ILE A 110 -38.82 41.31 -9.19
CA ILE A 110 -39.25 42.05 -8.01
C ILE A 110 -38.21 43.15 -7.76
N LEU A 111 -38.64 44.42 -7.82
CA LEU A 111 -37.76 45.57 -7.62
C LEU A 111 -37.53 45.79 -6.13
N CYS A 112 -36.27 45.86 -5.71
CA CYS A 112 -35.86 46.12 -4.32
C CYS A 112 -34.75 47.18 -4.24
N GLU A 113 -34.37 47.56 -3.03
CA GLU A 113 -33.30 48.52 -2.74
C GLU A 113 -32.13 47.79 -2.06
N ALA A 114 -30.92 47.89 -2.64
CA ALA A 114 -29.75 47.20 -2.12
C ALA A 114 -29.46 47.62 -0.67
N ARG A 115 -28.96 46.69 0.15
CA ARG A 115 -28.62 46.91 1.56
C ARG A 115 -29.80 47.31 2.47
N THR A 116 -31.03 47.00 2.09
CA THR A 116 -32.22 47.26 2.91
C THR A 116 -33.06 45.99 3.09
N SER A 117 -33.96 45.99 4.08
CA SER A 117 -34.95 44.92 4.31
C SER A 117 -35.75 44.52 3.06
N SER A 118 -35.89 45.41 2.07
CA SER A 118 -36.58 45.08 0.82
C SER A 118 -35.90 43.95 0.02
N VAL A 119 -34.60 43.69 0.24
CA VAL A 119 -33.91 42.51 -0.32
C VAL A 119 -34.43 41.21 0.31
N ASN A 120 -34.56 41.18 1.64
CA ASN A 120 -35.13 40.05 2.38
C ASN A 120 -36.58 39.77 1.92
N VAL A 121 -37.37 40.84 1.75
CA VAL A 121 -38.73 40.75 1.20
C VAL A 121 -38.72 40.18 -0.22
N ALA A 122 -37.86 40.71 -1.10
CA ALA A 122 -37.79 40.26 -2.49
C ALA A 122 -37.39 38.78 -2.59
N PHE A 123 -36.36 38.34 -1.88
CA PHE A 123 -35.97 36.92 -1.86
C PHE A 123 -37.08 36.01 -1.35
N SER A 124 -37.79 36.40 -0.30
CA SER A 124 -38.92 35.62 0.24
C SER A 124 -40.06 35.46 -0.78
N LEU A 125 -40.28 36.47 -1.63
CA LEU A 125 -41.36 36.50 -2.62
C LEU A 125 -41.00 35.93 -4.00
N CYS A 126 -39.71 35.85 -4.35
CA CYS A 126 -39.23 35.25 -5.61
C CYS A 126 -39.93 33.92 -5.96
N PRO A 127 -39.99 32.91 -5.05
CA PRO A 127 -40.61 31.63 -5.38
C PRO A 127 -42.14 31.68 -5.46
N LEU A 128 -42.79 32.63 -4.79
CA LEU A 128 -44.25 32.80 -4.82
C LEU A 128 -44.73 33.50 -6.09
N LEU A 129 -43.96 34.48 -6.55
CA LEU A 129 -44.26 35.30 -7.72
C LEU A 129 -43.57 34.80 -8.98
N ASN A 130 -42.87 33.67 -8.90
CA ASN A 130 -42.08 33.10 -9.99
C ASN A 130 -41.18 34.16 -10.66
N ALA A 131 -40.44 34.92 -9.85
CA ALA A 131 -39.67 36.09 -10.28
C ALA A 131 -38.29 36.12 -9.63
N ILE A 132 -37.38 36.94 -10.16
CA ILE A 132 -36.04 37.19 -9.56
C ILE A 132 -35.99 38.55 -8.85
N ALA A 133 -35.12 38.70 -7.86
CA ALA A 133 -34.93 39.97 -7.16
C ALA A 133 -33.95 40.87 -7.93
N VAL A 134 -34.32 42.12 -8.16
CA VAL A 134 -33.49 43.09 -8.90
C VAL A 134 -33.39 44.39 -8.11
N PRO A 135 -32.19 44.74 -7.62
CA PRO A 135 -31.95 46.04 -7.02
C PRO A 135 -32.12 47.20 -8.02
N ALA A 136 -32.61 48.34 -7.52
CA ALA A 136 -33.00 49.48 -8.34
C ALA A 136 -31.87 50.08 -9.19
N ASP A 137 -30.64 50.04 -8.70
CA ASP A 137 -29.45 50.54 -9.40
C ASP A 137 -29.09 49.72 -10.65
N ILE A 138 -29.60 48.50 -10.78
CA ILE A 138 -29.39 47.63 -11.94
C ILE A 138 -30.69 47.24 -12.67
N GLU A 139 -31.82 47.92 -12.40
CA GLU A 139 -33.13 47.63 -13.00
C GLU A 139 -33.06 47.61 -14.54
N GLN A 140 -32.31 48.54 -15.14
CA GLN A 140 -32.17 48.63 -16.59
C GLN A 140 -31.53 47.38 -17.21
N ALA A 141 -30.65 46.68 -16.49
CA ALA A 141 -30.05 45.44 -16.98
C ALA A 141 -31.09 44.31 -17.10
N ALA A 142 -32.02 44.22 -16.14
CA ALA A 142 -33.13 43.26 -16.18
C ALA A 142 -34.13 43.59 -17.30
N ILE A 143 -34.46 44.87 -17.49
CA ILE A 143 -35.31 45.33 -18.59
C ILE A 143 -34.68 44.98 -19.94
N ASN A 144 -33.38 45.28 -20.12
CA ASN A 144 -32.64 44.97 -21.35
C ASN A 144 -32.53 43.46 -21.61
N ALA A 145 -32.55 42.63 -20.55
CA ALA A 145 -32.57 41.18 -20.65
C ALA A 145 -33.96 40.60 -20.99
N GLY A 146 -35.02 41.42 -20.96
CA GLY A 146 -36.38 41.01 -21.33
C GLY A 146 -37.30 40.69 -20.15
N TYR A 147 -36.94 41.04 -18.91
CA TYR A 147 -37.81 40.85 -17.75
C TYR A 147 -38.81 42.01 -17.58
N THR A 148 -40.00 41.69 -17.07
CA THR A 148 -41.03 42.65 -16.70
C THR A 148 -41.13 42.81 -15.18
N LYS A 149 -41.43 44.01 -14.69
CA LYS A 149 -41.62 44.25 -13.25
C LYS A 149 -42.93 43.61 -12.77
N VAL A 150 -42.86 42.69 -11.82
CA VAL A 150 -44.01 42.02 -11.20
C VAL A 150 -44.46 42.77 -9.96
N LEU A 151 -43.52 43.21 -9.13
CA LEU A 151 -43.81 43.90 -7.87
C LEU A 151 -42.67 44.86 -7.50
N ASP A 152 -43.01 46.00 -6.91
CA ASP A 152 -42.05 46.93 -6.29
C ASP A 152 -42.18 46.83 -4.77
N VAL A 153 -41.11 46.37 -4.12
CA VAL A 153 -41.05 46.19 -2.66
C VAL A 153 -40.09 47.16 -1.99
N ARG A 154 -39.63 48.19 -2.71
CA ARG A 154 -38.83 49.26 -2.09
C ARG A 154 -39.62 49.91 -0.95
N GLY A 155 -38.95 50.13 0.18
CA GLY A 155 -39.57 50.63 1.40
C GLY A 155 -40.52 49.65 2.11
N LYS A 156 -40.59 48.37 1.68
CA LYS A 156 -41.25 47.29 2.43
C LYS A 156 -40.24 46.54 3.28
N ASP A 157 -40.71 46.00 4.40
CA ASP A 157 -39.95 45.18 5.32
C ASP A 157 -40.57 43.79 5.50
N GLU A 158 -39.92 42.97 6.31
CA GLU A 158 -40.30 41.58 6.52
C GLU A 158 -41.57 41.44 7.36
N THR A 159 -41.91 42.45 8.16
CA THR A 159 -43.21 42.54 8.84
C THR A 159 -44.34 42.66 7.82
N TRP A 160 -44.17 43.53 6.82
CA TRP A 160 -45.10 43.64 5.70
C TRP A 160 -45.20 42.32 4.92
N ALA A 161 -44.06 41.69 4.60
CA ALA A 161 -44.06 40.42 3.87
C ALA A 161 -44.81 39.32 4.64
N LEU A 162 -44.56 39.21 5.95
CA LEU A 162 -45.22 38.23 6.81
C LEU A 162 -46.73 38.48 6.93
N ALA A 163 -47.17 39.74 7.03
CA ALA A 163 -48.58 40.08 7.11
C ALA A 163 -49.36 39.75 5.82
N ASN A 164 -48.73 39.89 4.65
CA ASN A 164 -49.41 39.74 3.35
C ASN A 164 -49.25 38.33 2.75
N TYR A 165 -48.13 37.65 3.00
CA TYR A 165 -47.77 36.38 2.35
C TYR A 165 -47.39 35.28 3.35
N GLY A 166 -47.46 35.55 4.66
CA GLY A 166 -46.93 34.67 5.70
C GLY A 166 -47.50 33.25 5.73
N SER A 167 -48.70 33.00 5.19
CA SER A 167 -49.25 31.64 5.09
C SER A 167 -48.62 30.79 3.98
N GLN A 168 -47.95 31.43 3.01
CA GLN A 168 -47.38 30.78 1.82
C GLN A 168 -45.89 30.46 1.96
N PHE A 169 -45.18 31.13 2.88
CA PHE A 169 -43.78 30.81 3.17
C PHE A 169 -43.63 29.46 3.86
N SER A 170 -42.50 28.79 3.62
CA SER A 170 -42.13 27.54 4.28
C SER A 170 -42.29 27.64 5.81
N LYS A 171 -42.74 26.54 6.41
CA LYS A 171 -42.81 26.36 7.87
C LYS A 171 -41.72 25.44 8.41
N THR A 172 -40.93 24.83 7.52
CA THR A 172 -39.81 23.96 7.89
C THR A 172 -38.46 24.65 7.77
N ILE A 173 -38.37 25.73 6.96
CA ILE A 173 -37.15 26.52 6.78
C ILE A 173 -37.45 28.02 6.85
N ALA A 174 -36.63 28.75 7.60
CA ALA A 174 -36.55 30.22 7.60
C ALA A 174 -35.08 30.65 7.53
N SER A 175 -34.82 31.90 7.14
CA SER A 175 -33.45 32.43 7.08
C SER A 175 -33.33 33.71 7.90
N TYR A 176 -32.40 33.72 8.85
CA TYR A 176 -32.10 34.86 9.72
C TYR A 176 -30.88 35.61 9.15
N GLN A 177 -31.11 36.66 8.37
CA GLN A 177 -30.09 37.27 7.52
C GLN A 177 -30.10 38.80 7.59
N ASN A 178 -29.01 39.38 8.13
CA ASN A 178 -28.80 40.82 7.98
C ASN A 178 -28.36 41.15 6.55
N VAL A 179 -29.09 42.04 5.90
CA VAL A 179 -28.78 42.50 4.53
C VAL A 179 -28.16 43.89 4.48
N SER A 180 -27.99 44.59 5.60
CA SER A 180 -27.40 45.94 5.59
C SER A 180 -25.91 45.95 5.23
N ASP A 181 -25.22 44.82 5.37
CA ASP A 181 -23.82 44.63 5.00
C ASP A 181 -23.62 43.50 3.96
N ASP A 182 -22.39 43.02 3.80
CA ASP A 182 -22.03 42.02 2.81
C ASP A 182 -22.59 40.63 3.08
N ARG A 183 -23.17 40.40 4.26
CA ARG A 183 -23.97 39.21 4.54
C ARG A 183 -25.15 39.08 3.58
N GLY A 184 -25.71 40.17 3.06
CA GLY A 184 -26.78 40.11 2.05
C GLY A 184 -26.38 39.37 0.75
N LEU A 185 -25.09 39.11 0.54
CA LEU A 185 -24.55 38.36 -0.59
C LEU A 185 -24.58 36.83 -0.41
N PHE A 186 -25.15 36.32 0.68
CA PHE A 186 -25.15 34.89 1.02
C PHE A 186 -26.53 34.41 1.50
N VAL A 187 -26.71 33.09 1.55
CA VAL A 187 -27.93 32.33 1.93
C VAL A 187 -29.20 32.60 1.12
N GLY A 188 -29.30 33.73 0.42
CA GLY A 188 -30.46 34.15 -0.35
C GLY A 188 -30.84 33.16 -1.44
N ASP A 189 -29.86 32.51 -2.07
CA ASP A 189 -30.10 31.44 -3.03
C ASP A 189 -30.86 30.27 -2.40
N TYR A 190 -30.52 29.89 -1.17
CA TYR A 190 -31.19 28.82 -0.45
C TYR A 190 -32.56 29.25 0.09
N SER A 191 -32.71 30.50 0.56
CA SER A 191 -34.00 31.04 0.97
C SER A 191 -35.03 30.96 -0.16
N VAL A 192 -34.63 31.39 -1.35
CA VAL A 192 -35.44 31.34 -2.58
C VAL A 192 -35.73 29.89 -2.97
N PHE A 193 -34.73 29.01 -2.95
CA PHE A 193 -34.90 27.59 -3.26
C PHE A 193 -35.91 26.93 -2.32
N ALA A 194 -35.81 27.19 -1.00
CA ALA A 194 -36.67 26.62 0.02
C ALA A 194 -38.07 27.24 0.13
N GLY A 195 -38.33 28.37 -0.54
CA GLY A 195 -39.57 29.11 -0.31
C GLY A 195 -39.65 29.71 1.10
N ALA A 196 -38.50 30.01 1.69
CA ALA A 196 -38.37 30.45 3.07
C ALA A 196 -38.59 31.95 3.22
N LEU A 197 -39.12 32.37 4.38
CA LEU A 197 -39.05 33.76 4.79
C LEU A 197 -37.61 34.07 5.21
N GLN A 198 -36.98 35.01 4.53
CA GLN A 198 -35.73 35.61 4.95
C GLN A 198 -36.01 36.89 5.73
N PHE A 199 -35.43 37.04 6.92
CA PHE A 199 -35.71 38.16 7.81
C PHE A 199 -34.53 38.54 8.69
N TRP A 200 -34.55 39.77 9.20
CA TRP A 200 -33.64 40.23 10.24
C TRP A 200 -34.40 40.94 11.36
N ASP A 201 -34.07 40.61 12.60
CA ASP A 201 -34.48 41.38 13.77
C ASP A 201 -33.21 41.67 14.59
N ALA A 202 -33.05 42.91 15.05
CA ALA A 202 -31.89 43.28 15.86
C ALA A 202 -31.96 42.66 17.28
N SER A 203 -33.15 42.17 17.68
CA SER A 203 -33.35 41.45 18.93
C SER A 203 -33.82 40.02 18.66
N THR A 204 -33.21 39.05 19.35
CA THR A 204 -33.64 37.64 19.30
C THR A 204 -35.03 37.43 19.90
N THR A 205 -35.55 38.39 20.66
CA THR A 205 -36.89 38.41 21.24
C THR A 205 -37.74 39.56 20.69
N GLY A 206 -37.34 40.15 19.57
CA GLY A 206 -38.11 41.19 18.89
C GLY A 206 -39.44 40.66 18.34
N ALA A 207 -40.34 41.58 17.99
CA ALA A 207 -41.70 41.23 17.56
C ALA A 207 -41.70 40.38 16.29
N LEU A 208 -40.86 40.73 15.32
CA LEU A 208 -40.73 39.99 14.07
C LEU A 208 -40.15 38.60 14.32
N ALA A 209 -39.01 38.51 15.04
CA ALA A 209 -38.39 37.23 15.37
C ALA A 209 -39.38 36.28 16.07
N ASN A 210 -40.09 36.76 17.10
CA ASN A 210 -41.11 35.96 17.79
C ASN A 210 -42.26 35.52 16.87
N SER A 211 -42.73 36.40 15.98
CA SER A 211 -43.77 36.04 15.01
C SER A 211 -43.30 34.95 14.05
N VAL A 212 -42.03 34.98 13.62
CA VAL A 212 -41.45 33.90 12.80
C VAL A 212 -41.30 32.63 13.62
N TYR A 213 -40.71 32.69 14.82
CA TYR A 213 -40.51 31.51 15.67
C TYR A 213 -41.80 30.77 15.99
N ASN A 214 -42.89 31.50 16.26
CA ASN A 214 -44.16 30.91 16.64
C ASN A 214 -44.93 30.27 15.48
N ARG A 215 -44.59 30.57 14.21
CA ARG A 215 -45.29 30.00 13.04
C ARG A 215 -44.64 28.75 12.46
N MET A 216 -43.40 28.46 12.84
CA MET A 216 -42.64 27.33 12.28
C MET A 216 -43.06 26.01 12.90
N ASP A 217 -42.91 24.94 12.13
CA ASP A 217 -43.15 23.58 12.57
C ASP A 217 -42.07 23.13 13.57
N SER A 218 -42.35 22.06 14.32
CA SER A 218 -41.30 21.41 15.12
C SER A 218 -40.21 20.84 14.21
N CYS A 219 -38.98 20.88 14.68
CA CYS A 219 -37.75 20.55 13.96
C CYS A 219 -37.49 21.44 12.73
N ALA A 220 -38.09 22.63 12.67
CA ALA A 220 -37.75 23.63 11.67
C ALA A 220 -36.29 24.09 11.78
N VAL A 221 -35.72 24.46 10.64
CA VAL A 221 -34.32 24.85 10.51
C VAL A 221 -34.22 26.32 10.12
N TYR A 222 -33.43 27.06 10.88
CA TYR A 222 -33.06 28.43 10.57
C TYR A 222 -31.69 28.41 9.91
N PHE A 223 -31.58 29.00 8.73
CA PHE A 223 -30.28 29.30 8.11
C PHE A 223 -29.87 30.72 8.47
N GLY A 224 -28.57 31.00 8.54
CA GLY A 224 -28.05 32.32 8.88
C GLY A 224 -27.65 32.42 10.36
N TRP A 225 -27.63 33.64 10.90
CA TRP A 225 -27.21 33.89 12.28
C TRP A 225 -27.97 35.07 12.87
N GLY A 226 -28.44 34.92 14.11
CA GLY A 226 -29.20 35.97 14.80
C GLY A 226 -28.31 36.99 15.51
N ALA A 227 -28.93 37.93 16.21
CA ALA A 227 -28.24 39.04 16.89
C ALA A 227 -27.33 38.63 18.06
N GLY A 228 -27.39 37.38 18.54
CA GLY A 228 -26.44 36.85 19.51
C GLY A 228 -26.58 35.35 19.70
N GLU A 229 -25.45 34.65 19.78
CA GLU A 229 -25.38 33.17 19.79
C GLU A 229 -26.32 32.53 20.82
N TYR A 230 -26.01 32.70 22.11
CA TYR A 230 -26.73 32.03 23.19
C TYR A 230 -28.23 32.30 23.12
N ASN A 231 -28.61 33.57 22.96
CA ASN A 231 -30.02 33.97 22.97
C ASN A 231 -30.76 33.46 21.74
N THR A 232 -30.13 33.44 20.55
CA THR A 232 -30.74 32.88 19.35
C THR A 232 -30.96 31.38 19.51
N VAL A 233 -29.93 30.63 19.89
CA VAL A 233 -30.00 29.18 20.07
C VAL A 233 -31.02 28.82 21.14
N GLU A 234 -31.06 29.55 22.25
CA GLU A 234 -32.02 29.33 23.34
C GLU A 234 -33.48 29.52 22.88
N GLN A 235 -33.79 30.62 22.18
CA GLN A 235 -35.16 30.89 21.72
C GLN A 235 -35.64 29.86 20.71
N LEU A 236 -34.79 29.46 19.76
CA LEU A 236 -35.12 28.41 18.80
C LEU A 236 -35.31 27.06 19.47
N SER A 237 -34.46 26.69 20.43
CA SER A 237 -34.56 25.42 21.17
C SER A 237 -35.89 25.30 21.92
N LYS A 238 -36.33 26.38 22.59
CA LYS A 238 -37.64 26.45 23.27
C LYS A 238 -38.83 26.22 22.34
N LYS A 239 -38.64 26.46 21.04
CA LYS A 239 -39.64 26.27 19.98
C LYS A 239 -39.46 24.95 19.21
N SER A 240 -38.59 24.06 19.71
CA SER A 240 -38.19 22.85 18.99
C SER A 240 -37.67 23.15 17.59
N ALA A 241 -36.87 24.20 17.43
CA ALA A 241 -36.20 24.55 16.18
C ALA A 241 -34.68 24.56 16.38
N MET A 242 -33.95 24.50 15.27
CA MET A 242 -32.48 24.50 15.24
C MET A 242 -31.96 25.55 14.28
N ILE A 243 -30.69 25.93 14.44
CA ILE A 243 -30.01 26.85 13.52
C ILE A 243 -28.80 26.18 12.86
N HIS A 244 -28.60 26.49 11.58
CA HIS A 244 -27.35 26.30 10.85
C HIS A 244 -26.69 27.67 10.68
N PRO A 245 -25.59 27.95 11.39
CA PRO A 245 -24.79 29.15 11.13
C PRO A 245 -24.35 29.16 9.67
N SER A 246 -24.94 30.06 8.88
CA SER A 246 -24.79 30.04 7.43
C SER A 246 -24.89 31.43 6.79
N ASP A 247 -24.73 32.51 7.56
CA ASP A 247 -24.96 33.88 7.09
C ASP A 247 -23.90 34.37 6.09
N TRP A 248 -22.84 33.56 5.90
CA TRP A 248 -21.81 33.72 4.88
C TRP A 248 -21.72 32.52 3.91
N SER A 249 -22.71 31.63 3.88
CA SER A 249 -22.68 30.43 3.03
C SER A 249 -23.16 30.73 1.60
N PRO A 250 -22.33 30.49 0.57
CA PRO A 250 -22.75 30.60 -0.82
C PRO A 250 -23.18 29.25 -1.39
N ASN A 251 -23.99 29.26 -2.46
CA ASN A 251 -24.28 28.11 -3.31
C ASN A 251 -25.03 26.93 -2.66
N LEU A 252 -25.60 27.08 -1.46
CA LEU A 252 -26.28 25.96 -0.78
C LEU A 252 -27.41 25.36 -1.64
N SER A 253 -28.09 26.18 -2.44
CA SER A 253 -29.16 25.71 -3.35
C SER A 253 -28.65 24.76 -4.43
N THR A 254 -27.41 24.97 -4.87
CA THR A 254 -26.77 24.16 -5.91
C THR A 254 -26.03 22.97 -5.30
N LEU A 255 -25.21 23.21 -4.27
CA LEU A 255 -24.40 22.17 -3.61
C LEU A 255 -25.28 21.07 -3.02
N SER A 256 -26.42 21.42 -2.42
CA SER A 256 -27.33 20.44 -1.82
C SER A 256 -27.96 19.48 -2.83
N ASN A 257 -27.93 19.81 -4.13
CA ASN A 257 -28.52 19.01 -5.21
C ASN A 257 -27.47 18.31 -6.10
N ILE A 258 -26.20 18.31 -5.67
CA ILE A 258 -25.13 17.53 -6.32
C ILE A 258 -24.93 16.24 -5.52
N PRO A 259 -25.43 15.08 -6.00
CA PRO A 259 -25.30 13.82 -5.29
C PRO A 259 -23.83 13.36 -5.28
N ALA A 260 -23.40 12.80 -4.16
CA ALA A 260 -22.11 12.15 -4.01
C ALA A 260 -22.28 10.85 -3.21
N LYS A 261 -21.62 9.76 -3.63
CA LYS A 261 -21.53 8.55 -2.82
C LYS A 261 -20.51 8.77 -1.71
N ILE A 262 -20.92 8.57 -0.47
CA ILE A 262 -20.12 8.91 0.71
C ILE A 262 -19.32 7.68 1.13
N PRO A 263 -17.99 7.76 1.27
CA PRO A 263 -17.21 6.67 1.85
C PRO A 263 -17.50 6.55 3.34
N ARG A 264 -17.28 5.36 3.90
CA ARG A 264 -17.30 5.18 5.36
C ARG A 264 -16.11 5.91 5.99
N GLN A 265 -16.33 6.54 7.13
CA GLN A 265 -15.24 7.04 7.96
C GLN A 265 -14.32 5.86 8.33
N LYS A 266 -13.01 6.03 8.09
CA LYS A 266 -12.05 4.92 8.19
C LYS A 266 -12.02 4.33 9.60
N VAL A 267 -12.51 3.10 9.73
CA VAL A 267 -12.44 2.32 10.97
C VAL A 267 -11.03 1.74 11.14
N GLN A 268 -10.40 1.95 12.29
CA GLN A 268 -9.12 1.31 12.57
C GLN A 268 -9.29 -0.21 12.58
N GLN A 269 -8.46 -0.92 11.81
CA GLN A 269 -8.54 -2.38 11.74
C GLN A 269 -7.97 -3.08 12.99
N THR A 270 -7.11 -2.40 13.76
CA THR A 270 -6.45 -2.94 14.95
C THR A 270 -7.03 -2.38 16.25
N GLU A 271 -7.06 -3.21 17.30
CA GLU A 271 -7.45 -2.82 18.64
C GLU A 271 -6.59 -1.68 19.19
N TYR A 272 -7.20 -0.83 20.02
CA TYR A 272 -6.48 0.17 20.79
C TYR A 272 -5.80 -0.48 21.99
N LYS A 273 -4.48 -0.35 22.08
CA LYS A 273 -3.73 -0.85 23.23
C LYS A 273 -4.19 -0.15 24.51
N VAL A 274 -4.55 -0.89 25.55
CA VAL A 274 -4.63 -0.33 26.92
C VAL A 274 -3.21 -0.14 27.44
N VAL A 275 -2.87 1.08 27.86
CA VAL A 275 -1.57 1.40 28.46
C VAL A 275 -1.84 1.76 29.92
N PRO A 276 -1.32 1.01 30.90
CA PRO A 276 -1.52 1.34 32.30
C PRO A 276 -0.70 2.58 32.68
N ASN A 277 -1.07 3.23 33.79
CA ASN A 277 -0.31 4.34 34.39
C ASN A 277 -0.09 5.54 33.46
N VAL A 278 -1.05 5.83 32.57
CA VAL A 278 -1.07 7.06 31.76
C VAL A 278 -2.34 7.86 31.96
N HIS A 279 -2.25 9.18 31.85
CA HIS A 279 -3.40 10.06 31.70
C HIS A 279 -3.79 10.14 30.23
N THR A 280 -5.04 9.84 29.89
CA THR A 280 -5.50 9.76 28.49
C THR A 280 -6.19 11.06 28.08
N VAL A 281 -5.76 11.66 26.97
CA VAL A 281 -6.23 12.97 26.50
C VAL A 281 -6.78 12.87 25.08
N CYS A 282 -7.95 13.47 24.84
CA CYS A 282 -8.56 13.59 23.53
C CYS A 282 -8.80 15.07 23.20
N PHE A 283 -8.18 15.56 22.13
CA PHE A 283 -8.40 16.90 21.61
C PHE A 283 -9.48 16.89 20.53
N VAL A 284 -10.41 17.85 20.56
CA VAL A 284 -11.50 17.97 19.59
C VAL A 284 -11.67 19.43 19.18
N ILE A 285 -11.51 19.71 17.88
CA ILE A 285 -11.74 21.02 17.27
C ILE A 285 -13.25 21.33 17.29
N THR A 286 -13.61 22.49 17.82
CA THR A 286 -14.99 22.97 18.00
C THR A 286 -15.57 23.60 16.72
N ASP A 287 -16.83 24.08 16.79
CA ASP A 287 -17.51 24.91 15.78
C ASP A 287 -17.88 24.22 14.46
N GLY A 288 -17.84 22.89 14.43
CA GLY A 288 -18.21 22.09 13.26
C GLY A 288 -19.68 22.12 12.87
N ASP A 289 -20.57 22.65 13.71
CA ASP A 289 -21.96 22.95 13.37
C ASP A 289 -22.11 24.08 12.33
N ASN A 290 -21.09 24.93 12.23
CA ASN A 290 -21.09 26.12 11.40
C ASN A 290 -20.94 25.80 9.90
N ILE A 291 -22.07 25.78 9.19
CA ILE A 291 -22.14 25.49 7.74
C ILE A 291 -21.32 26.49 6.91
N GLN A 292 -21.23 27.77 7.30
CA GLN A 292 -20.41 28.73 6.54
C GLN A 292 -18.92 28.46 6.67
N TRP A 293 -18.50 27.92 7.81
CA TRP A 293 -17.11 27.53 8.00
C TRP A 293 -16.81 26.28 7.17
N LEU A 294 -17.66 25.25 7.27
CA LEU A 294 -17.51 23.99 6.53
C LEU A 294 -17.54 24.16 5.01
N SER A 295 -18.41 25.03 4.51
CA SER A 295 -18.51 25.34 3.07
C SER A 295 -17.51 26.39 2.61
N GLY A 296 -16.90 27.14 3.53
CA GLY A 296 -16.06 28.27 3.21
C GLY A 296 -14.63 28.11 3.72
N SER A 297 -14.38 28.73 4.87
CA SER A 297 -13.03 29.01 5.37
C SER A 297 -12.37 27.88 6.17
N LEU A 298 -13.01 26.73 6.35
CA LEU A 298 -12.40 25.56 7.01
C LEU A 298 -11.13 25.09 6.30
N ASP A 299 -11.13 25.09 4.96
CA ASP A 299 -10.06 24.50 4.16
C ASP A 299 -8.89 25.47 3.93
N ASN A 300 -8.17 25.80 5.00
CA ASN A 300 -7.00 26.68 4.96
C ASN A 300 -5.81 26.11 5.76
N ALA A 301 -4.63 26.71 5.61
CA ALA A 301 -3.37 26.23 6.18
C ALA A 301 -3.31 26.26 7.72
N ASN A 302 -4.19 26.98 8.41
CA ASN A 302 -4.32 26.95 9.86
C ASN A 302 -5.22 25.78 10.33
N ASN A 303 -6.18 25.37 9.49
CA ASN A 303 -7.27 24.46 9.85
C ASN A 303 -7.18 23.13 9.09
N TRP A 304 -8.17 22.78 8.26
CA TRP A 304 -8.26 21.46 7.64
C TRP A 304 -7.10 21.15 6.68
N ALA A 305 -6.55 22.16 6.02
CA ALA A 305 -5.38 22.01 5.13
C ALA A 305 -4.04 22.16 5.88
N ASN A 306 -4.03 22.27 7.21
CA ASN A 306 -2.81 22.38 7.98
C ASN A 306 -1.98 21.07 7.88
N PRO A 307 -0.70 21.12 7.46
CA PRO A 307 0.13 19.92 7.30
C PRO A 307 0.37 19.17 8.62
N ASP A 308 0.34 19.85 9.77
CA ASP A 308 0.53 19.21 11.08
C ASP A 308 -0.60 18.25 11.45
N LYS A 309 -1.76 18.30 10.76
CA LYS A 309 -2.82 17.29 10.91
C LYS A 309 -2.32 15.87 10.64
N ALA A 310 -1.24 15.73 9.87
CA ALA A 310 -0.56 14.47 9.59
C ALA A 310 0.39 14.00 10.70
N ARG A 311 0.37 14.65 11.87
CA ARG A 311 1.27 14.37 12.99
C ARG A 311 0.55 14.31 14.34
N VAL A 312 -0.78 14.47 14.34
CA VAL A 312 -1.59 14.48 15.56
C VAL A 312 -2.80 13.56 15.45
N LYS A 313 -3.22 13.00 16.58
CA LYS A 313 -4.54 12.39 16.74
C LYS A 313 -5.52 13.47 17.18
N LEU A 314 -6.51 13.78 16.35
CA LEU A 314 -7.35 14.97 16.51
C LEU A 314 -8.79 14.70 16.11
N GLY A 315 -9.73 15.09 16.97
CA GLY A 315 -11.16 15.13 16.63
C GLY A 315 -11.52 16.43 15.90
N TRP A 316 -12.44 16.35 14.95
CA TRP A 316 -13.01 17.49 14.25
C TRP A 316 -14.52 17.42 14.33
N THR A 317 -15.16 18.42 14.92
CA THR A 317 -16.61 18.52 14.81
C THR A 317 -16.99 18.83 13.35
N ILE A 318 -18.09 18.25 12.86
CA ILE A 318 -18.68 18.54 11.55
C ILE A 318 -20.20 18.32 11.60
N SER A 319 -20.97 19.21 10.99
CA SER A 319 -22.42 19.09 10.92
C SER A 319 -22.81 17.85 10.12
N PRO A 320 -23.52 16.87 10.70
CA PRO A 320 -23.98 15.69 9.97
C PRO A 320 -24.96 16.07 8.85
N SER A 321 -25.69 17.19 8.98
CA SER A 321 -26.54 17.72 7.90
C SER A 321 -25.78 18.16 6.66
N PHE A 322 -24.46 18.37 6.76
CA PHE A 322 -23.62 18.74 5.61
C PHE A 322 -23.59 17.63 4.53
N VAL A 323 -23.87 16.39 4.90
CA VAL A 323 -24.04 15.27 3.94
C VAL A 323 -25.24 15.43 3.01
N GLU A 324 -26.20 16.31 3.34
CA GLU A 324 -27.34 16.66 2.48
C GLU A 324 -27.22 18.07 1.89
N LEU A 325 -26.60 19.00 2.63
CA LEU A 325 -26.44 20.39 2.21
C LEU A 325 -25.29 20.62 1.22
N ALA A 326 -24.24 19.81 1.28
CA ALA A 326 -23.14 19.83 0.31
C ALA A 326 -22.43 18.45 0.24
N PRO A 327 -23.07 17.41 -0.31
CA PRO A 327 -22.57 16.04 -0.26
C PRO A 327 -21.15 15.87 -0.82
N ALA A 328 -20.82 16.59 -1.92
CA ALA A 328 -19.49 16.56 -2.53
C ALA A 328 -18.40 17.16 -1.62
N LEU A 329 -18.70 18.23 -0.87
CA LEU A 329 -17.77 18.83 0.08
C LEU A 329 -17.65 17.96 1.34
N TYR A 330 -18.75 17.36 1.80
CA TYR A 330 -18.72 16.39 2.89
C TYR A 330 -17.80 15.20 2.56
N LYS A 331 -17.94 14.61 1.36
CA LYS A 331 -17.09 13.53 0.85
C LYS A 331 -15.60 13.87 0.94
N LYS A 332 -15.20 15.09 0.54
CA LYS A 332 -13.81 15.57 0.63
C LYS A 332 -13.24 15.46 2.06
N TYR A 333 -14.02 15.82 3.07
CA TYR A 333 -13.56 15.76 4.46
C TYR A 333 -13.43 14.32 4.96
N VAL A 334 -14.34 13.43 4.59
CA VAL A 334 -14.27 12.01 4.96
C VAL A 334 -13.07 11.31 4.30
N GLU A 335 -12.82 11.56 3.02
CA GLU A 335 -11.69 10.94 2.28
C GLU A 335 -10.33 11.37 2.82
N ASN A 336 -10.23 12.64 3.26
CA ASN A 336 -9.00 13.25 3.76
C ASN A 336 -8.71 12.98 5.24
N ALA A 337 -9.52 12.17 5.91
CA ALA A 337 -9.21 11.65 7.24
C ALA A 337 -7.99 10.71 7.19
N LEU A 338 -6.92 11.08 7.89
CA LEU A 338 -5.65 10.34 7.95
C LEU A 338 -5.74 9.16 8.93
N THR A 339 -5.02 8.07 8.65
CA THR A 339 -5.04 6.82 9.43
C THR A 339 -3.66 6.18 9.62
N THR A 340 -2.61 6.99 9.67
CA THR A 340 -1.27 6.47 10.00
C THR A 340 -1.12 6.29 11.51
N GLU A 341 -0.10 5.57 11.96
CA GLU A 341 0.14 5.29 13.39
C GLU A 341 0.16 6.56 14.26
N ASN A 342 0.76 7.64 13.73
CA ASN A 342 0.91 8.92 14.43
C ASN A 342 -0.12 9.98 14.01
N ALA A 343 -0.98 9.70 13.02
CA ALA A 343 -1.96 10.66 12.52
C ALA A 343 -3.32 10.00 12.31
N ARG A 344 -4.27 10.35 13.18
CA ARG A 344 -5.66 9.91 13.12
C ARG A 344 -6.59 11.10 13.31
N ASN A 345 -7.15 11.59 12.20
CA ASN A 345 -8.18 12.63 12.24
C ASN A 345 -9.55 11.95 12.23
N TYR A 346 -10.39 12.26 13.22
CA TYR A 346 -11.70 11.63 13.39
C TYR A 346 -12.79 12.69 13.39
N LEU A 347 -13.80 12.52 12.54
CA LEU A 347 -14.97 13.37 12.46
C LEU A 347 -15.96 13.00 13.56
N VAL A 348 -16.39 14.01 14.31
CA VAL A 348 -17.38 13.96 15.38
C VAL A 348 -18.58 14.77 14.91
N SER A 349 -19.81 14.31 15.13
CA SER A 349 -20.99 15.12 14.81
C SER A 349 -20.96 16.41 15.63
N GLY A 350 -21.02 17.56 14.95
CA GLY A 350 -20.99 18.89 15.55
C GLY A 350 -22.23 19.19 16.40
N PRO A 351 -22.16 20.24 17.22
CA PRO A 351 -23.18 20.54 18.21
C PRO A 351 -24.51 21.01 17.59
N SER A 352 -25.67 20.50 18.01
CA SER A 352 -25.90 19.39 18.93
C SER A 352 -26.47 18.19 18.16
N GLY A 353 -25.87 17.83 17.02
CA GLY A 353 -26.37 16.83 16.09
C GLY A 353 -26.69 17.45 14.73
N VAL A 354 -27.91 17.24 14.23
CA VAL A 354 -28.35 17.71 12.89
C VAL A 354 -28.46 19.23 12.71
N GLY A 355 -28.29 20.00 13.78
CA GLY A 355 -28.22 21.46 13.78
C GLY A 355 -27.91 21.93 15.20
N TYR A 356 -27.71 23.24 15.37
CA TYR A 356 -27.36 23.81 16.66
C TYR A 356 -28.63 24.18 17.46
N TYR A 357 -28.77 23.56 18.63
CA TYR A 357 -29.80 23.79 19.64
C TYR A 357 -29.30 23.28 21.00
N PHE A 358 -30.02 23.63 22.07
CA PHE A 358 -29.79 23.17 23.44
C PHE A 358 -30.74 22.01 23.78
N PRO A 359 -30.26 20.75 23.83
CA PRO A 359 -31.10 19.58 24.05
C PRO A 359 -31.92 19.63 25.34
N SER A 360 -31.35 20.15 26.43
CA SER A 360 -32.00 20.19 27.76
C SER A 360 -33.31 20.97 27.79
N ILE A 361 -33.52 21.90 26.84
CA ILE A 361 -34.71 22.76 26.75
C ILE A 361 -35.48 22.57 25.45
N TYR A 362 -35.24 21.47 24.72
CA TYR A 362 -35.87 21.17 23.43
C TYR A 362 -37.08 20.24 23.61
N PRO A 363 -38.34 20.73 23.50
CA PRO A 363 -39.52 19.93 23.84
C PRO A 363 -39.70 18.64 23.03
N LYS A 364 -39.35 18.66 21.73
CA LYS A 364 -39.51 17.53 20.80
C LYS A 364 -38.24 16.69 20.62
N LEU A 365 -37.45 16.52 21.67
CA LEU A 365 -36.10 15.93 21.59
C LEU A 365 -36.10 14.50 21.04
N THR A 366 -37.13 13.70 21.34
CA THR A 366 -37.25 12.32 20.85
C THR A 366 -37.36 12.27 19.33
N GLU A 367 -38.27 13.06 18.73
CA GLU A 367 -38.48 13.14 17.28
C GLU A 367 -37.20 13.63 16.58
N GLN A 368 -36.57 14.65 17.18
CA GLN A 368 -35.32 15.20 16.70
C GLN A 368 -34.15 14.20 16.76
N SER A 369 -34.05 13.42 17.84
CA SER A 369 -33.01 12.39 17.99
C SER A 369 -33.18 11.25 16.98
N GLN A 370 -34.42 10.91 16.61
CA GLN A 370 -34.70 9.92 15.58
C GLN A 370 -34.31 10.41 14.17
N LEU A 371 -34.62 11.67 13.84
CA LEU A 371 -34.13 12.29 12.60
C LEU A 371 -32.61 12.30 12.58
N MET A 372 -31.99 12.75 13.68
CA MET A 372 -30.54 12.73 13.85
C MET A 372 -29.96 11.34 13.63
N ASN A 373 -30.52 10.29 14.21
CA ASN A 373 -30.03 8.93 14.02
C ASN A 373 -29.96 8.52 12.54
N ARG A 374 -30.96 8.92 11.73
CA ARG A 374 -30.97 8.63 10.28
C ARG A 374 -29.93 9.45 9.52
N VAL A 375 -29.74 10.72 9.88
CA VAL A 375 -28.71 11.58 9.24
C VAL A 375 -27.30 11.13 9.64
N LEU A 376 -27.08 10.76 10.90
CA LEU A 376 -25.82 10.20 11.40
C LEU A 376 -25.44 8.90 10.67
N LYS A 377 -26.43 8.04 10.37
CA LYS A 377 -26.21 6.86 9.52
C LYS A 377 -25.66 7.27 8.14
N LYS A 378 -26.29 8.25 7.47
CA LYS A 378 -25.87 8.76 6.15
C LYS A 378 -24.51 9.45 6.19
N ALA A 379 -24.20 10.16 7.27
CA ALA A 379 -22.93 10.82 7.50
C ALA A 379 -21.82 9.86 7.98
N ASP A 380 -22.17 8.66 8.46
CA ASP A 380 -21.25 7.72 9.11
C ASP A 380 -20.53 8.32 10.34
N LEU A 381 -21.28 9.05 11.16
CA LEU A 381 -20.81 9.66 12.41
C LEU A 381 -21.49 9.01 13.61
N ASN A 382 -20.71 8.65 14.62
CA ASN A 382 -21.21 7.90 15.79
C ASN A 382 -20.93 8.56 17.14
N ILE A 383 -20.01 9.53 17.21
CA ILE A 383 -19.80 10.35 18.42
C ILE A 383 -20.48 11.69 18.16
N VAL A 384 -21.34 12.12 19.08
CA VAL A 384 -22.06 13.39 18.96
C VAL A 384 -21.55 14.37 19.99
N ASN A 385 -21.05 15.51 19.52
CA ASN A 385 -20.79 16.65 20.37
C ASN A 385 -22.11 17.38 20.65
N ILE A 386 -22.31 17.77 21.91
CA ILE A 386 -23.45 18.58 22.35
C ILE A 386 -22.89 19.85 22.98
N ILE A 387 -23.44 20.99 22.59
CA ILE A 387 -23.38 22.22 23.39
C ILE A 387 -24.78 22.44 23.95
N ASP A 388 -24.88 22.57 25.27
CA ASP A 388 -26.17 22.72 25.95
C ASP A 388 -26.15 23.91 26.91
N ALA A 389 -27.34 24.37 27.28
CA ALA A 389 -27.51 25.34 28.35
C ALA A 389 -26.98 24.77 29.68
N ASP A 390 -26.43 25.64 30.52
CA ASP A 390 -25.93 25.23 31.83
C ASP A 390 -27.11 24.79 32.72
N GLY A 391 -27.17 23.52 33.15
CA GLY A 391 -28.36 23.00 33.87
C GLY A 391 -28.43 21.48 34.07
N ASN A 392 -29.63 20.92 34.14
CA ASN A 392 -29.81 19.47 34.35
C ASN A 392 -29.58 18.69 33.05
N HIS A 393 -28.42 18.08 32.95
CA HIS A 393 -27.97 17.35 31.75
C HIS A 393 -28.61 15.94 31.68
N ASN A 394 -29.52 15.70 30.73
CA ASN A 394 -30.05 14.36 30.41
C ASN A 394 -29.74 13.96 28.95
N PRO A 395 -28.72 13.11 28.74
CA PRO A 395 -28.29 12.67 27.41
C PRO A 395 -29.10 11.49 26.83
N ASP A 396 -30.02 10.89 27.58
CA ASP A 396 -30.55 9.54 27.30
C ASP A 396 -31.18 9.42 25.91
N LYS A 397 -31.89 10.46 25.42
CA LYS A 397 -32.55 10.43 24.11
C LYS A 397 -31.61 10.30 22.92
N TYR A 398 -30.39 10.79 23.06
CA TYR A 398 -29.35 10.60 22.05
C TYR A 398 -28.74 9.20 22.17
N LEU A 399 -28.41 8.79 23.39
CA LEU A 399 -27.76 7.50 23.64
C LEU A 399 -28.69 6.28 23.39
N GLU A 400 -30.01 6.50 23.39
CA GLU A 400 -31.04 5.57 22.92
C GLU A 400 -30.88 5.19 21.44
N GLN A 401 -30.25 6.06 20.63
CA GLN A 401 -30.17 5.88 19.17
C GLN A 401 -29.08 4.87 18.78
N SER A 402 -29.37 4.02 17.79
CA SER A 402 -28.48 2.92 17.41
C SER A 402 -27.17 3.34 16.74
N ASN A 403 -27.13 4.52 16.10
CA ASN A 403 -25.93 5.06 15.46
C ASN A 403 -25.15 6.03 16.38
N VAL A 404 -25.54 6.24 17.64
CA VAL A 404 -24.81 7.09 18.59
C VAL A 404 -24.05 6.22 19.58
N ASP A 405 -22.72 6.20 19.56
CA ASP A 405 -21.90 5.39 20.45
C ASP A 405 -21.51 6.11 21.75
N ALA A 406 -21.37 7.43 21.70
CA ALA A 406 -21.03 8.27 22.84
C ALA A 406 -21.39 9.73 22.60
N LEU A 407 -21.44 10.51 23.69
CA LEU A 407 -21.56 11.96 23.63
C LEU A 407 -20.32 12.66 24.19
N PHE A 408 -19.91 13.72 23.51
CA PHE A 408 -18.98 14.72 24.02
C PHE A 408 -19.79 15.94 24.46
N TYR A 409 -19.93 16.14 25.76
CA TYR A 409 -20.90 17.07 26.32
C TYR A 409 -20.21 18.35 26.81
N TYR A 410 -20.56 19.47 26.19
CA TYR A 410 -20.04 20.80 26.48
C TYR A 410 -21.13 21.66 27.12
N SER A 411 -20.85 22.16 28.31
CA SER A 411 -21.68 23.19 28.95
C SER A 411 -21.35 24.52 28.30
N TYR A 412 -22.33 25.27 27.77
CA TYR A 412 -22.03 26.53 27.08
C TYR A 412 -21.15 27.48 27.92
N GLY A 413 -21.44 27.61 29.21
CA GLY A 413 -20.63 28.41 30.12
C GLY A 413 -19.30 27.76 30.51
N GLY A 414 -18.32 28.58 30.90
CA GLY A 414 -17.03 28.11 31.42
C GLY A 414 -16.17 27.42 30.36
N GLN A 415 -16.21 27.92 29.12
CA GLN A 415 -15.39 27.40 28.01
C GLN A 415 -15.53 25.88 27.80
N TYR A 416 -16.76 25.37 27.95
CA TYR A 416 -17.11 23.95 27.76
C TYR A 416 -16.65 22.99 28.86
N THR A 417 -16.10 23.47 29.98
CA THR A 417 -15.48 22.61 31.01
C THR A 417 -16.23 22.53 32.34
N LYS A 418 -17.44 23.08 32.47
CA LYS A 418 -18.19 23.06 33.75
C LYS A 418 -18.48 21.66 34.29
N LEU A 419 -18.52 20.64 33.43
CA LEU A 419 -18.71 19.24 33.84
C LEU A 419 -17.45 18.58 34.41
N ALA A 420 -16.28 19.23 34.33
CA ALA A 420 -15.02 18.77 34.92
C ALA A 420 -14.66 17.31 34.58
N GLY A 421 -15.00 16.84 33.37
CA GLY A 421 -14.72 15.46 32.94
C GLY A 421 -15.64 14.38 33.51
N GLN A 422 -16.80 14.74 34.09
CA GLN A 422 -17.80 13.77 34.57
C GLN A 422 -18.27 12.85 33.43
N ILE A 423 -18.42 11.56 33.74
CA ILE A 423 -18.96 10.56 32.81
C ILE A 423 -20.33 10.06 33.30
N LYS A 424 -21.39 10.34 32.53
CA LYS A 424 -22.72 9.75 32.73
C LYS A 424 -22.91 8.55 31.80
N TRP A 425 -23.65 7.54 32.24
CA TRP A 425 -23.86 6.31 31.48
C TRP A 425 -25.33 6.09 31.16
N TYR A 426 -25.63 5.82 29.90
CA TYR A 426 -26.89 5.23 29.47
C TYR A 426 -26.63 3.80 29.01
N LYS A 427 -27.03 2.82 29.83
CA LYS A 427 -26.65 1.40 29.68
C LYS A 427 -25.14 1.20 29.53
N ASP A 428 -24.67 0.96 28.30
CA ASP A 428 -23.28 0.69 27.92
C ASP A 428 -22.60 1.83 27.15
N LYS A 429 -23.29 2.97 26.95
CA LYS A 429 -22.80 4.13 26.19
C LYS A 429 -22.51 5.34 27.11
N PRO A 430 -21.34 6.00 26.99
CA PRO A 430 -20.97 7.13 27.85
C PRO A 430 -21.33 8.50 27.27
N SER A 431 -21.67 9.43 28.16
CA SER A 431 -21.69 10.88 27.92
C SER A 431 -20.56 11.52 28.73
N ILE A 432 -19.59 12.11 28.05
CA ILE A 432 -18.31 12.54 28.62
C ILE A 432 -18.23 14.06 28.60
N GLY A 433 -18.11 14.68 29.78
CA GLY A 433 -17.98 16.13 29.92
C GLY A 433 -16.61 16.65 29.50
N GLY A 434 -16.55 17.87 28.96
CA GLY A 434 -15.28 18.60 28.82
C GLY A 434 -14.60 18.79 30.18
N ARG A 435 -13.27 18.61 30.25
CA ARG A 435 -12.51 18.71 31.51
C ARG A 435 -11.64 19.96 31.57
N PHE A 436 -10.86 20.20 30.53
CA PHE A 436 -10.04 21.41 30.34
C PHE A 436 -10.18 21.85 28.89
N THR A 437 -9.63 23.00 28.53
CA THR A 437 -9.77 23.57 27.19
C THR A 437 -8.44 24.07 26.65
N LEU A 438 -8.30 24.04 25.32
CA LEU A 438 -7.26 24.78 24.63
C LEU A 438 -7.94 25.97 23.94
N TRP A 439 -7.98 27.09 24.67
CA TRP A 439 -8.71 28.29 24.26
C TRP A 439 -7.85 29.53 24.49
N GLY A 440 -7.48 30.20 23.41
CA GLY A 440 -6.65 31.41 23.44
C GLY A 440 -7.41 32.68 23.82
N ASN A 441 -6.68 33.76 24.10
CA ASN A 441 -7.30 35.06 24.34
C ASN A 441 -7.86 35.63 23.03
N THR A 442 -9.13 36.04 23.03
CA THR A 442 -9.75 36.68 21.87
C THR A 442 -9.16 38.05 21.54
N ASP A 443 -8.58 38.73 22.54
CA ASP A 443 -8.00 40.07 22.40
C ASP A 443 -6.51 40.05 22.01
N ASP A 444 -5.84 38.89 22.12
CA ASP A 444 -4.44 38.72 21.76
C ASP A 444 -4.20 37.31 21.20
N SER A 445 -4.20 37.23 19.87
CA SER A 445 -3.96 36.01 19.11
C SER A 445 -2.50 35.83 18.70
N SER A 446 -1.54 36.52 19.33
CA SER A 446 -0.10 36.37 19.02
C SER A 446 0.40 34.94 19.23
N ALA A 447 1.45 34.57 18.48
CA ALA A 447 2.07 33.25 18.61
C ALA A 447 2.62 33.02 20.03
N GLU A 448 3.15 34.06 20.68
CA GLU A 448 3.58 33.99 22.08
C GLU A 448 2.41 33.66 23.01
N THR A 449 1.25 34.29 22.83
CA THR A 449 0.08 34.06 23.67
C THR A 449 -0.49 32.66 23.48
N ARG A 450 -0.62 32.19 22.24
CA ARG A 450 -1.03 30.80 21.97
C ARG A 450 -0.04 29.78 22.56
N ASN A 451 1.26 30.07 22.49
CA ASN A 451 2.27 29.21 23.11
C ASN A 451 2.16 29.18 24.66
N ARG A 452 1.85 30.30 25.32
CA ARG A 452 1.61 30.34 26.78
C ARG A 452 0.38 29.50 27.15
N VAL A 453 -0.69 29.59 26.37
CA VAL A 453 -1.92 28.81 26.58
C VAL A 453 -1.64 27.31 26.42
N ALA A 454 -0.94 26.90 25.35
CA ALA A 454 -0.52 25.52 25.14
C ALA A 454 0.38 25.01 26.28
N GLN A 455 1.33 25.84 26.76
CA GLN A 455 2.19 25.49 27.90
C GLN A 455 1.39 25.32 29.19
N SER A 456 0.44 26.22 29.45
CA SER A 456 -0.42 26.14 30.64
C SER A 456 -1.23 24.86 30.66
N LEU A 457 -1.87 24.51 29.55
CA LEU A 457 -2.65 23.28 29.45
C LEU A 457 -1.76 22.04 29.63
N ALA A 458 -0.59 22.00 28.99
CA ALA A 458 0.35 20.89 29.15
C ALA A 458 0.78 20.71 30.61
N ASN A 459 1.10 21.81 31.32
CA ASN A 459 1.42 21.77 32.75
C ASN A 459 0.28 21.18 33.59
N THR A 460 -0.97 21.53 33.28
CA THR A 460 -2.15 20.98 33.96
C THR A 460 -2.31 19.49 33.67
N LEU A 461 -2.21 19.07 32.40
CA LEU A 461 -2.37 17.68 31.99
C LEU A 461 -1.29 16.75 32.56
N ASN A 462 -0.06 17.26 32.68
CA ASN A 462 1.09 16.53 33.23
C ASN A 462 0.95 16.16 34.72
N THR A 463 0.03 16.81 35.45
CA THR A 463 -0.22 16.55 36.88
C THR A 463 -1.50 15.74 37.14
N GLN A 464 -2.25 15.39 36.11
CA GLN A 464 -3.50 14.65 36.27
C GLN A 464 -3.29 13.19 36.65
N SER A 465 -4.34 12.59 37.20
CA SER A 465 -4.38 11.16 37.55
C SER A 465 -4.06 10.28 36.35
N THR A 466 -3.20 9.29 36.55
CA THR A 466 -2.86 8.27 35.56
C THR A 466 -3.64 6.96 35.75
N ASN A 467 -4.65 6.98 36.62
CA ASN A 467 -5.51 5.83 36.88
C ASN A 467 -6.52 5.65 35.74
N VAL A 468 -6.16 4.81 34.77
CA VAL A 468 -6.99 4.47 33.61
C VAL A 468 -8.34 3.82 33.96
N ASN A 469 -8.53 3.35 35.20
CA ASN A 469 -9.79 2.73 35.66
C ASN A 469 -10.72 3.75 36.36
N SER A 470 -10.40 5.04 36.33
CA SER A 470 -11.19 6.11 36.94
C SER A 470 -11.47 7.21 35.93
N GLU A 471 -12.61 7.90 36.06
CA GLU A 471 -12.95 9.10 35.28
C GLU A 471 -11.84 10.17 35.34
N SER A 472 -11.13 10.27 36.46
CA SER A 472 -10.00 11.19 36.65
C SER A 472 -8.80 10.91 35.73
N GLY A 473 -8.71 9.69 35.17
CA GLY A 473 -7.68 9.28 34.22
C GLY A 473 -7.85 9.83 32.80
N TYR A 474 -8.95 10.55 32.52
CA TYR A 474 -9.34 10.95 31.17
C TYR A 474 -9.66 12.45 31.09
N SER A 475 -9.13 13.12 30.07
CA SER A 475 -9.45 14.51 29.75
C SER A 475 -9.94 14.67 28.31
N LEU A 476 -11.19 15.08 28.16
CA LEU A 476 -11.71 15.60 26.90
C LEU A 476 -11.41 17.10 26.82
N ILE A 477 -10.73 17.51 25.74
CA ILE A 477 -10.23 18.86 25.53
C ILE A 477 -10.89 19.47 24.29
N PRO A 478 -11.85 20.40 24.46
CA PRO A 478 -12.30 21.27 23.39
C PRO A 478 -11.15 22.18 22.96
N VAL A 479 -10.97 22.32 21.66
CA VAL A 479 -9.98 23.22 21.04
C VAL A 479 -10.73 24.29 20.28
N HIS A 480 -10.68 25.52 20.79
CA HIS A 480 -11.41 26.64 20.21
C HIS A 480 -10.73 27.14 18.93
N ILE A 481 -11.36 26.84 17.80
CA ILE A 481 -10.73 26.99 16.48
C ILE A 481 -10.48 28.44 16.06
N TRP A 482 -11.21 29.39 16.64
CA TRP A 482 -11.06 30.81 16.29
C TRP A 482 -9.84 31.46 16.98
N THR A 483 -9.33 30.86 18.06
CA THR A 483 -8.13 31.38 18.76
C THR A 483 -6.95 30.42 18.74
N MET A 484 -7.16 29.16 18.37
CA MET A 484 -6.15 28.10 18.33
C MET A 484 -6.21 27.37 16.99
N ASN A 485 -5.09 26.78 16.58
CA ASN A 485 -4.99 25.99 15.35
C ASN A 485 -4.35 24.61 15.57
N VAL A 486 -4.24 23.80 14.52
CA VAL A 486 -3.69 22.43 14.60
C VAL A 486 -2.24 22.42 15.08
N SER A 487 -1.43 23.40 14.67
CA SER A 487 -0.05 23.54 15.11
C SER A 487 0.05 23.88 16.60
N ASP A 488 -0.90 24.63 17.16
CA ASP A 488 -0.95 24.91 18.60
C ASP A 488 -1.32 23.66 19.42
N VAL A 489 -2.18 22.78 18.89
CA VAL A 489 -2.45 21.46 19.48
C VAL A 489 -1.16 20.65 19.52
N LEU A 490 -0.46 20.52 18.39
CA LEU A 490 0.83 19.83 18.34
C LEU A 490 1.85 20.45 19.31
N ASN A 491 1.88 21.78 19.39
CA ASN A 491 2.74 22.52 20.32
C ASN A 491 2.43 22.19 21.79
N CYS A 492 1.16 21.99 22.16
CA CYS A 492 0.77 21.49 23.48
C CYS A 492 1.27 20.04 23.67
N ILE A 493 1.06 19.17 22.69
CA ILE A 493 1.44 17.74 22.76
C ILE A 493 2.94 17.57 22.98
N THR A 494 3.79 18.35 22.31
CA THR A 494 5.25 18.30 22.47
C THR A 494 5.75 18.66 23.88
N LYS A 495 4.90 19.24 24.73
CA LYS A 495 5.21 19.63 26.12
C LYS A 495 4.64 18.63 27.15
N LEU A 496 3.97 17.59 26.69
CA LEU A 496 3.40 16.57 27.58
C LEU A 496 4.48 15.59 28.05
N ASN A 497 4.34 15.15 29.29
CA ASN A 497 5.20 14.13 29.88
C ASN A 497 4.90 12.74 29.27
N PRO A 498 5.85 11.78 29.33
CA PRO A 498 5.65 10.43 28.78
C PRO A 498 4.46 9.65 29.39
N ASN A 499 3.99 10.05 30.57
CA ASN A 499 2.82 9.47 31.22
C ASN A 499 1.49 10.11 30.79
N VAL A 500 1.47 10.99 29.79
CA VAL A 500 0.25 11.52 29.17
C VAL A 500 0.16 10.97 27.75
N ARG A 501 -0.96 10.33 27.43
CA ARG A 501 -1.21 9.70 26.14
C ARG A 501 -2.31 10.42 25.39
N VAL A 502 -1.99 10.93 24.21
CA VAL A 502 -2.97 11.54 23.31
C VAL A 502 -3.56 10.47 22.40
N VAL A 503 -4.89 10.48 22.27
CA VAL A 503 -5.67 9.51 21.51
C VAL A 503 -6.74 10.19 20.65
N SER A 504 -7.24 9.49 19.64
CA SER A 504 -8.36 9.98 18.82
C SER A 504 -9.70 9.81 19.56
N PRO A 505 -10.77 10.52 19.16
CA PRO A 505 -12.10 10.41 19.77
C PRO A 505 -12.65 8.99 19.92
N ASP A 506 -12.52 8.15 18.90
CA ASP A 506 -12.96 6.74 18.92
C ASP A 506 -12.14 5.88 19.88
N GLU A 507 -10.81 6.05 19.89
CA GLU A 507 -9.91 5.42 20.86
C GLU A 507 -10.25 5.85 22.30
N PHE A 508 -10.55 7.13 22.50
CA PHE A 508 -10.92 7.69 23.80
C PHE A 508 -12.20 7.08 24.35
N VAL A 509 -13.27 7.03 23.54
CA VAL A 509 -14.55 6.40 23.90
C VAL A 509 -14.35 4.91 24.18
N TRP A 510 -13.58 4.21 23.34
CA TRP A 510 -13.29 2.79 23.52
C TRP A 510 -12.58 2.52 24.85
N LEU A 511 -11.53 3.28 25.18
CA LEU A 511 -10.78 3.13 26.43
C LEU A 511 -11.66 3.39 27.67
N ILE A 512 -12.54 4.40 27.62
CA ILE A 512 -13.50 4.69 28.70
C ILE A 512 -14.46 3.52 28.92
N ARG A 513 -15.05 2.98 27.84
CA ARG A 513 -15.95 1.82 27.91
C ARG A 513 -15.23 0.59 28.46
N LYS A 514 -13.98 0.35 28.03
CA LYS A 514 -13.16 -0.79 28.46
C LYS A 514 -12.77 -0.70 29.94
N ASN A 515 -12.19 0.43 30.35
CA ASN A 515 -11.49 0.52 31.62
C ASN A 515 -12.38 0.98 32.79
N ILE A 516 -13.37 1.84 32.56
CA ILE A 516 -14.18 2.41 33.65
C ILE A 516 -15.41 1.54 33.93
N ARG A 517 -16.06 0.97 32.91
CA ARG A 517 -17.34 0.27 33.10
C ARG A 517 -17.22 -1.10 33.77
N THR A 518 -16.00 -1.66 33.89
CA THR A 518 -15.54 -2.85 34.65
C THR A 518 -16.36 -4.16 34.62
N ARG A 519 -17.51 -4.20 33.95
CA ARG A 519 -18.34 -5.41 33.72
C ARG A 519 -18.51 -5.75 32.24
N ILE A 520 -17.88 -4.99 31.37
CA ILE A 520 -17.91 -5.23 29.93
C ILE A 520 -16.56 -5.82 29.56
N SER A 521 -16.52 -7.14 29.34
CA SER A 521 -15.39 -7.75 28.65
C SER A 521 -15.47 -7.32 27.18
N ILE A 522 -15.09 -6.08 26.89
CA ILE A 522 -14.97 -5.58 25.53
C ILE A 522 -13.84 -6.40 24.93
N ALA A 523 -14.20 -7.30 24.04
CA ALA A 523 -13.23 -8.21 23.47
C ALA A 523 -12.45 -7.57 22.32
N ASP A 524 -11.42 -8.25 21.83
CA ASP A 524 -10.46 -7.67 20.89
C ASP A 524 -10.83 -8.03 19.45
N GLY A 525 -12.11 -7.89 19.12
CA GLY A 525 -12.67 -8.29 17.84
C GLY A 525 -12.11 -7.50 16.66
N ASN A 526 -11.95 -8.20 15.53
CA ASN A 526 -11.42 -7.70 14.26
C ASN A 526 -12.48 -7.72 13.14
N GLY A 527 -13.77 -7.78 13.48
CA GLY A 527 -14.87 -7.72 12.52
C GLY A 527 -15.32 -9.09 12.03
N LEU A 528 -15.76 -9.18 10.78
CA LEU A 528 -16.21 -10.41 10.11
C LEU A 528 -15.49 -10.55 8.77
N ARG A 529 -15.35 -11.78 8.30
CA ARG A 529 -14.96 -12.06 6.91
C ARG A 529 -16.20 -11.90 6.06
N ALA A 530 -16.17 -11.00 5.08
CA ALA A 530 -17.23 -10.83 4.09
C ALA A 530 -16.79 -11.42 2.75
N GLU A 531 -17.64 -12.24 2.15
CA GLU A 531 -17.42 -12.84 0.84
C GLU A 531 -18.53 -12.40 -0.10
N TYR A 532 -18.15 -11.90 -1.26
CA TYR A 532 -19.06 -11.41 -2.28
C TYR A 532 -18.98 -12.31 -3.51
N ALA A 533 -20.14 -12.77 -3.99
CA ALA A 533 -20.27 -13.57 -5.21
C ALA A 533 -21.47 -13.07 -6.04
N LEU A 534 -21.36 -13.08 -7.36
CA LEU A 534 -22.50 -12.74 -8.22
C LEU A 534 -23.55 -13.83 -8.17
N LEU A 535 -24.84 -13.48 -8.18
CA LEU A 535 -25.91 -14.48 -8.18
C LEU A 535 -25.89 -15.41 -9.40
N SER A 536 -25.30 -14.95 -10.51
CA SER A 536 -25.10 -15.76 -11.71
C SER A 536 -24.04 -16.86 -11.54
N ASN A 537 -23.16 -16.75 -10.55
CA ASN A 537 -22.12 -17.74 -10.24
C ASN A 537 -21.78 -17.74 -8.73
N PRO A 538 -22.68 -18.26 -7.87
CA PRO A 538 -22.57 -18.13 -6.42
C PRO A 538 -21.40 -18.92 -5.82
N GLU A 539 -20.87 -19.91 -6.53
CA GLU A 539 -19.73 -20.72 -6.10
C GLU A 539 -18.38 -20.00 -6.29
N SER A 540 -18.34 -18.92 -7.07
CA SER A 540 -17.13 -18.15 -7.34
C SER A 540 -17.13 -16.83 -6.58
N VAL A 541 -16.44 -16.80 -5.43
CA VAL A 541 -16.20 -15.56 -4.67
C VAL A 541 -15.35 -14.61 -5.51
N ILE A 542 -15.86 -13.41 -5.77
CA ILE A 542 -15.18 -12.37 -6.54
C ILE A 542 -14.37 -11.42 -5.66
N LEU A 543 -14.75 -11.29 -4.39
CA LEU A 543 -14.07 -10.45 -3.42
C LEU A 543 -14.26 -11.03 -2.01
N THR A 544 -13.17 -11.11 -1.26
CA THR A 544 -13.16 -11.41 0.17
C THR A 544 -12.55 -10.23 0.90
N THR A 545 -13.25 -9.70 1.90
CA THR A 545 -12.80 -8.55 2.71
C THR A 545 -12.96 -8.83 4.20
N GLY A 546 -12.31 -8.03 5.03
CA GLY A 546 -12.58 -7.97 6.47
C GLY A 546 -13.45 -6.75 6.78
N GLU A 547 -14.68 -6.97 7.23
CA GLU A 547 -15.63 -5.89 7.51
C GLU A 547 -15.83 -5.69 9.01
N PRO A 548 -15.90 -4.44 9.50
CA PRO A 548 -16.05 -4.18 10.92
C PRO A 548 -17.38 -4.69 11.49
N THR A 549 -18.44 -4.77 10.68
CA THR A 549 -19.77 -5.24 11.06
C THR A 549 -20.56 -5.58 9.80
N VAL A 550 -21.80 -6.03 9.94
CA VAL A 550 -22.74 -6.15 8.83
C VAL A 550 -23.54 -4.85 8.72
N ASP A 551 -23.12 -3.98 7.81
CA ASP A 551 -23.79 -2.72 7.51
C ASP A 551 -23.58 -2.34 6.04
N PHE A 552 -24.07 -3.22 5.17
CA PHE A 552 -23.99 -3.07 3.73
C PHE A 552 -25.12 -2.19 3.22
N ASP A 553 -24.79 -1.15 2.46
CA ASP A 553 -25.76 -0.26 1.81
C ASP A 553 -25.07 0.36 0.59
N ASP A 554 -25.71 0.29 -0.58
CA ASP A 554 -25.13 0.72 -1.86
C ASP A 554 -25.01 2.25 -2.00
N GLU A 555 -25.56 3.00 -1.04
CA GLU A 555 -25.36 4.43 -0.88
C GLU A 555 -23.92 4.78 -0.45
N TYR A 556 -23.20 3.85 0.19
CA TYR A 556 -21.82 4.07 0.67
C TYR A 556 -20.80 3.39 -0.22
N LEU A 557 -19.62 3.98 -0.33
CA LEU A 557 -18.48 3.37 -1.02
C LEU A 557 -17.72 2.46 -0.05
N THR A 558 -17.99 1.15 -0.12
CA THR A 558 -17.17 0.08 0.48
C THR A 558 -16.52 -0.78 -0.62
N GLU A 559 -15.44 -1.49 -0.30
CA GLU A 559 -14.83 -2.46 -1.24
C GLU A 559 -15.86 -3.45 -1.79
N GLY A 560 -16.75 -3.96 -0.91
CA GLY A 560 -17.87 -4.82 -1.29
C GLY A 560 -18.77 -4.20 -2.35
N THR A 561 -19.26 -2.98 -2.10
CA THR A 561 -20.14 -2.26 -3.06
C THR A 561 -19.45 -1.97 -4.40
N GLN A 562 -18.14 -1.73 -4.40
CA GLN A 562 -17.37 -1.48 -5.62
C GLN A 562 -17.21 -2.76 -6.45
N ALA A 563 -16.94 -3.91 -5.81
CA ALA A 563 -16.75 -5.17 -6.50
C ALA A 563 -18.04 -5.72 -7.11
N VAL A 564 -19.18 -5.61 -6.40
CA VAL A 564 -20.46 -6.13 -6.89
C VAL A 564 -21.20 -5.14 -7.80
N GLY A 565 -20.97 -3.84 -7.66
CA GLY A 565 -21.68 -2.80 -8.41
C GLY A 565 -23.19 -2.87 -8.24
N SER A 566 -23.95 -2.60 -9.30
CA SER A 566 -25.42 -2.67 -9.30
C SER A 566 -25.98 -4.09 -9.46
N ASN A 567 -25.12 -5.11 -9.60
CA ASN A 567 -25.54 -6.48 -9.91
C ASN A 567 -26.37 -7.10 -8.78
N SER A 568 -27.00 -8.23 -9.07
CA SER A 568 -27.55 -9.12 -8.04
C SER A 568 -26.44 -10.06 -7.53
N PHE A 569 -26.30 -10.18 -6.21
CA PHE A 569 -25.17 -10.86 -5.59
C PHE A 569 -25.58 -11.53 -4.26
N ILE A 570 -24.70 -12.39 -3.76
CA ILE A 570 -24.71 -12.92 -2.40
C ILE A 570 -23.52 -12.32 -1.66
N ALA A 571 -23.78 -11.80 -0.46
CA ALA A 571 -22.75 -11.44 0.50
C ALA A 571 -22.87 -12.36 1.71
N ARG A 572 -21.77 -12.98 2.12
CA ARG A 572 -21.72 -13.88 3.29
C ARG A 572 -20.71 -13.32 4.29
N TRP A 573 -21.18 -12.96 5.48
CA TRP A 573 -20.34 -12.60 6.62
C TRP A 573 -20.18 -13.79 7.56
N THR A 574 -18.95 -14.18 7.84
CA THR A 574 -18.62 -15.28 8.76
C THR A 574 -17.62 -14.84 9.82
N GLY A 575 -17.76 -15.40 11.03
CA GLY A 575 -16.89 -15.11 12.15
C GLY A 575 -17.45 -15.67 13.44
N LYS A 576 -17.13 -15.03 14.56
CA LYS A 576 -17.76 -15.27 15.85
C LYS A 576 -18.26 -13.96 16.45
N VAL A 577 -19.32 -14.02 17.24
CA VAL A 577 -19.81 -12.91 18.07
C VAL A 577 -19.55 -13.19 19.55
N GLN A 578 -19.16 -12.17 20.31
CA GLN A 578 -18.90 -12.28 21.74
C GLN A 578 -19.81 -11.33 22.53
N PRO A 579 -20.83 -11.84 23.25
CA PRO A 579 -21.62 -11.04 24.18
C PRO A 579 -20.76 -10.52 25.34
N ILE A 580 -21.18 -9.39 25.88
CA ILE A 580 -20.55 -8.74 27.04
C ILE A 580 -21.33 -8.98 28.35
N TYR A 581 -22.56 -9.45 28.26
CA TYR A 581 -23.44 -9.74 29.39
C TYR A 581 -24.00 -11.16 29.27
N SER A 582 -24.15 -11.89 30.38
CA SER A 582 -24.77 -13.21 30.37
C SER A 582 -26.28 -13.06 30.47
N GLN A 583 -26.96 -12.91 29.33
CA GLN A 583 -28.40 -12.65 29.27
C GLN A 583 -28.99 -12.96 27.89
N GLN A 584 -30.29 -12.76 27.73
CA GLN A 584 -30.94 -12.85 26.43
C GLN A 584 -30.55 -11.66 25.54
N TYR A 585 -30.09 -11.98 24.33
CA TYR A 585 -29.84 -11.03 23.26
C TYR A 585 -30.92 -11.15 22.19
N THR A 586 -31.41 -10.02 21.70
CA THR A 586 -32.28 -9.96 20.52
C THR A 586 -31.41 -9.53 19.34
N PHE A 587 -31.31 -10.37 18.31
CA PHE A 587 -30.65 -10.03 17.05
C PHE A 587 -31.68 -9.50 16.07
N HIS A 588 -31.42 -8.31 15.52
CA HIS A 588 -32.26 -7.64 14.54
C HIS A 588 -31.55 -7.68 13.19
N SER A 589 -32.18 -8.28 12.18
CA SER A 589 -31.67 -8.26 10.81
C SER A 589 -32.61 -7.50 9.89
N THR A 590 -32.06 -6.61 9.06
CA THR A 590 -32.80 -5.90 8.01
C THR A 590 -32.09 -6.11 6.69
N ALA A 591 -32.80 -6.58 5.66
CA ALA A 591 -32.26 -6.76 4.32
C ALA A 591 -33.25 -6.32 3.22
N ALA A 592 -32.78 -5.54 2.25
CA ALA A 592 -33.47 -5.30 0.98
C ALA A 592 -33.13 -6.46 0.03
N GLY A 593 -33.77 -7.59 0.27
CA GLY A 593 -33.53 -8.88 -0.36
C GLY A 593 -33.80 -10.00 0.63
N GLY A 594 -33.18 -11.15 0.41
CA GLY A 594 -33.24 -12.28 1.32
C GLY A 594 -32.11 -12.24 2.34
N ALA A 595 -32.36 -12.72 3.56
CA ALA A 595 -31.32 -12.87 4.59
C ALA A 595 -31.42 -14.21 5.32
N MET A 596 -30.29 -14.69 5.81
CA MET A 596 -30.19 -15.79 6.77
C MET A 596 -29.20 -15.40 7.87
N LEU A 597 -29.54 -15.66 9.13
CA LEU A 597 -28.68 -15.48 10.28
C LEU A 597 -28.60 -16.78 11.07
N LYS A 598 -27.39 -17.26 11.31
CA LYS A 598 -27.10 -18.33 12.26
C LYS A 598 -26.18 -17.85 13.37
N ILE A 599 -26.54 -18.17 14.61
CA ILE A 599 -25.68 -18.00 15.78
C ILE A 599 -25.45 -19.37 16.42
N ASN A 600 -24.20 -19.82 16.45
CA ASN A 600 -23.78 -21.11 16.98
C ASN A 600 -24.58 -22.29 16.42
N GLY A 601 -24.79 -22.31 15.10
CA GLY A 601 -25.59 -23.33 14.41
C GLY A 601 -27.11 -23.14 14.48
N ARG A 602 -27.63 -22.36 15.44
CA ARG A 602 -29.06 -22.04 15.52
C ARG A 602 -29.42 -20.98 14.47
N ILE A 603 -30.36 -21.32 13.58
CA ILE A 603 -30.97 -20.38 12.64
C ILE A 603 -31.90 -19.43 13.41
N LEU A 604 -31.60 -18.13 13.38
CA LEU A 604 -32.42 -17.06 13.95
C LEU A 604 -33.24 -16.34 12.87
N CYS A 605 -32.80 -16.43 11.61
CA CYS A 605 -33.51 -15.92 10.45
C CYS A 605 -33.16 -16.83 9.26
N ASP A 606 -34.16 -17.29 8.51
CA ASP A 606 -33.98 -17.87 7.19
C ASP A 606 -35.13 -17.40 6.30
N SER A 607 -34.83 -16.41 5.47
CA SER A 607 -35.77 -15.78 4.55
C SER A 607 -35.05 -15.40 3.26
N LEU A 608 -34.10 -16.22 2.82
CA LEU A 608 -33.28 -15.97 1.63
C LEU A 608 -34.08 -15.82 0.33
N GLN A 609 -35.34 -16.25 0.31
CA GLN A 609 -36.23 -16.13 -0.85
C GLN A 609 -37.11 -14.88 -0.84
N ASN A 610 -37.14 -14.12 0.25
CA ASN A 610 -38.01 -12.94 0.37
C ASN A 610 -37.40 -11.72 -0.34
N ALA A 611 -38.25 -10.79 -0.80
CA ALA A 611 -37.80 -9.58 -1.49
C ALA A 611 -37.28 -8.49 -0.52
N THR A 612 -37.79 -8.45 0.71
CA THR A 612 -37.32 -7.62 1.83
C THR A 612 -37.58 -8.38 3.13
N VAL A 613 -36.63 -8.36 4.05
CA VAL A 613 -36.72 -9.04 5.35
C VAL A 613 -36.41 -8.06 6.47
N LYS A 614 -37.28 -8.04 7.49
CA LYS A 614 -36.97 -7.52 8.83
C LYS A 614 -37.29 -8.62 9.81
N SER A 615 -36.31 -9.09 10.57
CA SER A 615 -36.50 -10.16 11.55
C SER A 615 -35.87 -9.78 12.88
N ALA A 616 -36.48 -10.24 13.97
CA ALA A 616 -35.91 -10.16 15.30
C ALA A 616 -36.15 -11.51 15.99
N ASP A 617 -35.08 -12.15 16.47
CA ASP A 617 -35.18 -13.37 17.28
C ASP A 617 -34.13 -13.33 18.41
N THR A 618 -34.37 -14.12 19.45
CA THR A 618 -33.61 -14.09 20.70
C THR A 618 -32.78 -15.34 20.92
N ILE A 619 -31.61 -15.17 21.54
CA ILE A 619 -30.75 -16.25 22.00
C ILE A 619 -30.09 -15.86 23.32
N THR A 620 -30.02 -16.80 24.26
CA THR A 620 -29.28 -16.60 25.51
C THR A 620 -27.80 -16.83 25.24
N LEU A 621 -26.98 -15.83 25.54
CA LEU A 621 -25.54 -15.91 25.37
C LEU A 621 -24.86 -15.63 26.72
N GLU A 622 -23.72 -16.26 26.96
CA GLU A 622 -22.92 -16.07 28.17
C GLU A 622 -21.78 -15.10 27.89
N ALA A 623 -21.63 -14.10 28.77
CA ALA A 623 -20.59 -13.08 28.66
C ALA A 623 -19.21 -13.71 28.47
N GLY A 624 -18.44 -13.19 27.51
CA GLY A 624 -17.08 -13.64 27.27
C GLY A 624 -16.95 -14.89 26.40
N ASN A 625 -18.00 -15.69 26.19
CA ASN A 625 -17.95 -16.81 25.25
C ASN A 625 -18.02 -16.30 23.80
N ARG A 626 -17.40 -17.03 22.86
CA ARG A 626 -17.49 -16.71 21.43
C ARG A 626 -18.39 -17.72 20.74
N TYR A 627 -19.36 -17.22 19.98
CA TYR A 627 -20.37 -18.02 19.29
C TYR A 627 -20.20 -17.84 17.79
N ASP A 628 -20.21 -18.91 16.99
CA ASP A 628 -20.13 -18.77 15.53
C ASP A 628 -21.26 -17.89 15.00
N LEU A 629 -20.93 -17.01 14.07
CA LEU A 629 -21.86 -16.12 13.39
C LEU A 629 -21.73 -16.32 11.89
N GLU A 630 -22.84 -16.65 11.24
CA GLU A 630 -22.99 -16.64 9.79
C GLU A 630 -24.18 -15.76 9.44
N PHE A 631 -23.94 -14.70 8.66
CA PHE A 631 -24.99 -13.86 8.10
C PHE A 631 -24.88 -13.87 6.57
N VAL A 632 -25.92 -14.34 5.88
CA VAL A 632 -25.97 -14.38 4.42
C VAL A 632 -27.02 -13.39 3.95
N TYR A 633 -26.64 -12.53 3.01
CA TYR A 633 -27.52 -11.61 2.32
C TYR A 633 -27.57 -11.96 0.84
N LYS A 634 -28.78 -12.00 0.28
CA LYS A 634 -29.04 -12.20 -1.15
C LYS A 634 -29.76 -10.97 -1.70
N LYS A 635 -29.06 -10.18 -2.52
CA LYS A 635 -29.64 -9.02 -3.20
C LYS A 635 -30.40 -9.45 -4.46
N THR A 636 -31.71 -9.26 -4.48
CA THR A 636 -32.59 -9.51 -5.64
C THR A 636 -33.21 -8.24 -6.23
N GLY A 637 -33.19 -7.11 -5.49
CA GLY A 637 -33.81 -5.85 -5.89
C GLY A 637 -32.84 -4.78 -6.41
N SER A 638 -33.39 -3.59 -6.68
CA SER A 638 -32.65 -2.42 -7.16
C SER A 638 -31.80 -1.75 -6.09
N LYS A 639 -32.20 -1.81 -4.82
CA LYS A 639 -31.45 -1.29 -3.67
C LYS A 639 -30.76 -2.42 -2.91
N ALA A 640 -29.48 -2.27 -2.60
CA ALA A 640 -28.75 -3.14 -1.69
C ALA A 640 -28.80 -2.57 -0.27
N LEU A 641 -29.27 -3.37 0.69
CA LEU A 641 -29.23 -3.01 2.11
C LEU A 641 -29.19 -4.29 2.92
N ALA A 642 -28.25 -4.39 3.86
CA ALA A 642 -28.18 -5.47 4.84
C ALA A 642 -27.54 -4.96 6.14
N THR A 643 -28.27 -5.03 7.25
CA THR A 643 -27.76 -4.63 8.57
C THR A 643 -28.01 -5.72 9.60
N LEU A 644 -27.04 -5.87 10.54
CA LEU A 644 -27.17 -6.72 11.71
C LEU A 644 -26.95 -5.90 12.98
N GLU A 645 -27.99 -5.82 13.79
CA GLU A 645 -28.01 -5.11 15.07
C GLU A 645 -28.39 -6.08 16.19
N TRP A 646 -28.10 -5.69 17.42
CA TRP A 646 -28.55 -6.44 18.58
C TRP A 646 -28.87 -5.52 19.76
N GLU A 647 -29.60 -6.05 20.73
CA GLU A 647 -29.84 -5.38 22.00
C GLU A 647 -30.00 -6.39 23.13
N SER A 648 -30.00 -5.87 24.36
CA SER A 648 -30.36 -6.65 25.54
C SER A 648 -30.82 -5.73 26.69
N SER A 649 -31.14 -6.27 27.86
CA SER A 649 -31.54 -5.46 29.02
C SER A 649 -30.44 -4.46 29.44
N SER A 650 -29.17 -4.87 29.31
CA SER A 650 -27.99 -4.09 29.69
C SER A 650 -27.30 -3.36 28.53
N GLN A 651 -27.76 -3.57 27.29
CA GLN A 651 -27.16 -2.99 26.09
C GLN A 651 -28.23 -2.30 25.24
N VAL A 652 -27.96 -1.11 24.71
CA VAL A 652 -28.91 -0.48 23.77
C VAL A 652 -28.89 -1.18 22.42
N LEU A 653 -29.97 -1.04 21.65
CA LEU A 653 -29.97 -1.40 20.24
C LEU A 653 -28.81 -0.70 19.54
N GLN A 654 -27.92 -1.49 18.96
CA GLN A 654 -26.76 -0.99 18.23
C GLN A 654 -26.35 -2.01 17.16
N ARG A 655 -25.65 -1.52 16.14
CA ARG A 655 -24.88 -2.40 15.24
C ARG A 655 -23.89 -3.19 16.07
N ILE A 656 -23.72 -4.47 15.76
CA ILE A 656 -22.79 -5.29 16.53
C ILE A 656 -21.38 -4.71 16.31
N PRO A 657 -20.71 -4.19 17.35
CA PRO A 657 -19.47 -3.48 17.17
C PRO A 657 -18.34 -4.43 16.74
N ARG A 658 -17.40 -3.92 15.94
CA ARG A 658 -16.22 -4.68 15.45
C ARG A 658 -15.52 -5.46 16.56
N TYR A 659 -15.35 -4.85 17.72
CA TYR A 659 -14.63 -5.45 18.84
C TYR A 659 -15.40 -6.63 19.48
N GLN A 660 -16.69 -6.82 19.17
CA GLN A 660 -17.48 -7.98 19.57
C GLN A 660 -17.62 -9.02 18.44
N LEU A 661 -16.98 -8.77 17.29
CA LEU A 661 -16.98 -9.63 16.12
C LEU A 661 -15.55 -10.12 15.83
N PHE A 662 -15.41 -11.41 15.61
CA PHE A 662 -14.12 -12.07 15.39
C PHE A 662 -14.13 -12.69 14.01
N SER A 663 -13.39 -12.05 13.10
CA SER A 663 -13.25 -12.46 11.73
C SER A 663 -12.45 -13.74 11.67
N ARG A 664 -12.89 -14.65 10.82
CA ARG A 664 -12.08 -15.80 10.40
C ARG A 664 -10.89 -15.25 9.58
N PRO A 665 -9.64 -15.65 9.87
CA PRO A 665 -8.47 -15.07 9.19
C PRO A 665 -8.55 -15.20 7.67
N MET A 666 -8.01 -14.19 6.99
CA MET A 666 -7.95 -14.13 5.53
C MET A 666 -7.19 -15.36 4.99
N PRO A 667 -7.64 -15.99 3.90
CA PRO A 667 -6.95 -17.13 3.32
C PRO A 667 -5.50 -16.75 3.01
N SER A 668 -4.54 -17.40 3.67
CA SER A 668 -3.15 -17.37 3.26
C SER A 668 -2.98 -18.44 2.20
N ILE A 669 -2.53 -18.16 0.98
CA ILE A 669 -2.38 -19.24 0.00
C ILE A 669 -1.17 -20.11 0.38
N GLY A 670 -1.37 -21.40 0.59
CA GLY A 670 -0.37 -22.34 1.08
C GLY A 670 -0.64 -23.80 0.66
N PRO A 671 0.40 -24.65 0.61
CA PRO A 671 0.32 -26.03 0.11
C PRO A 671 -0.48 -26.99 1.01
N VAL A 672 -0.90 -26.54 2.19
CA VAL A 672 -1.69 -27.34 3.14
C VAL A 672 -2.96 -26.59 3.46
N THR A 673 -4.12 -27.24 3.43
CA THR A 673 -5.37 -26.66 3.92
C THR A 673 -5.82 -27.40 5.16
N ALA A 674 -5.94 -26.72 6.29
CA ALA A 674 -6.53 -27.25 7.51
C ALA A 674 -8.02 -26.94 7.58
N PHE A 675 -8.77 -27.84 8.22
CA PHE A 675 -10.22 -27.75 8.39
C PHE A 675 -10.57 -28.09 9.83
N ASP A 676 -11.51 -27.35 10.42
CA ASP A 676 -11.97 -27.59 11.80
C ASP A 676 -13.10 -28.62 11.93
N GLU A 677 -13.56 -29.17 10.81
CA GLU A 677 -14.50 -30.29 10.76
C GLU A 677 -13.96 -31.45 9.90
N LEU A 678 -14.62 -32.60 10.04
CA LEU A 678 -14.38 -33.80 9.23
C LEU A 678 -14.73 -33.56 7.76
N ASN A 679 -14.16 -34.39 6.88
CA ASN A 679 -14.48 -34.40 5.45
C ASN A 679 -14.31 -33.03 4.77
N TYR A 680 -13.32 -32.25 5.22
CA TYR A 680 -13.01 -30.92 4.70
C TYR A 680 -14.15 -29.89 4.89
N GLY A 681 -14.98 -30.06 5.92
CA GLY A 681 -16.04 -29.14 6.30
C GLY A 681 -15.56 -27.95 7.15
N GLY A 682 -16.50 -27.12 7.59
CA GLY A 682 -16.24 -26.06 8.56
C GLY A 682 -15.38 -24.88 8.06
N TYR A 683 -14.67 -24.23 8.98
CA TYR A 683 -13.63 -23.25 8.67
C TYR A 683 -12.44 -23.94 8.02
N SER A 684 -12.00 -23.40 6.88
CA SER A 684 -10.76 -23.79 6.24
C SER A 684 -9.74 -22.65 6.23
N GLY A 685 -8.48 -23.01 6.41
CA GLY A 685 -7.34 -22.11 6.43
C GLY A 685 -6.13 -22.77 5.78
N GLU A 686 -5.57 -22.11 4.78
CA GLU A 686 -4.38 -22.58 4.08
C GLU A 686 -3.09 -22.14 4.81
N LEU A 687 -2.15 -23.08 4.97
CA LEU A 687 -0.92 -22.97 5.74
C LEU A 687 0.28 -23.09 4.80
N LYS A 688 1.23 -22.16 4.95
CA LYS A 688 2.51 -22.10 4.23
C LYS A 688 3.55 -23.00 4.89
N LEU A 689 4.67 -23.23 4.21
CA LEU A 689 5.88 -23.76 4.85
C LEU A 689 6.21 -22.94 6.10
N GLY A 690 6.42 -23.63 7.22
CA GLY A 690 6.73 -22.96 8.48
C GLY A 690 6.28 -23.73 9.72
N ASN A 691 6.61 -23.11 10.84
CA ASN A 691 6.39 -23.60 12.18
C ASN A 691 5.18 -22.88 12.79
N TYR A 692 4.15 -23.62 13.16
CA TYR A 692 2.92 -23.10 13.74
C TYR A 692 2.77 -23.59 15.17
N ASP A 693 3.28 -22.82 16.13
CA ASP A 693 2.93 -23.00 17.54
C ASP A 693 1.44 -22.66 17.78
N SER A 694 0.94 -22.84 19.01
CA SER A 694 -0.47 -22.56 19.33
C SER A 694 -0.88 -21.11 19.08
N SER A 695 0.04 -20.15 19.20
CA SER A 695 -0.19 -18.73 18.92
C SER A 695 -0.32 -18.49 17.42
N ALA A 696 0.56 -19.10 16.63
CA ALA A 696 0.52 -19.05 15.17
C ALA A 696 -0.72 -19.75 14.60
N LEU A 697 -1.16 -20.87 15.18
CA LEU A 697 -2.40 -21.55 14.79
C LEU A 697 -3.64 -20.71 15.09
N ASN A 698 -3.72 -20.09 16.28
CA ASN A 698 -4.82 -19.18 16.60
C ASN A 698 -4.89 -18.00 15.62
N LYS A 699 -3.73 -17.45 15.20
CA LYS A 699 -3.66 -16.41 14.16
C LYS A 699 -4.11 -16.93 12.78
N ALA A 700 -3.89 -18.21 12.50
CA ALA A 700 -4.39 -18.91 11.31
C ALA A 700 -5.84 -19.39 11.44
N GLY A 701 -6.53 -19.07 12.55
CA GLY A 701 -7.97 -19.29 12.73
C GLY A 701 -8.34 -20.62 13.38
N PHE A 702 -7.35 -21.40 13.82
CA PHE A 702 -7.54 -22.68 14.49
C PHE A 702 -7.19 -22.55 15.96
N ALA A 703 -8.16 -22.79 16.83
CA ALA A 703 -7.85 -22.96 18.24
C ALA A 703 -7.09 -24.28 18.44
N PRO A 704 -6.33 -24.41 19.54
CA PRO A 704 -5.70 -25.69 19.87
C PRO A 704 -6.76 -26.80 19.91
N ALA A 705 -6.43 -27.97 19.38
CA ALA A 705 -7.31 -29.14 19.34
C ALA A 705 -8.60 -28.97 18.53
N THR A 706 -8.63 -28.10 17.50
CA THR A 706 -9.81 -27.98 16.62
C THR A 706 -9.60 -28.48 15.20
N ILE A 707 -8.37 -28.76 14.76
CA ILE A 707 -8.12 -29.23 13.39
C ILE A 707 -8.52 -30.71 13.28
N GLN A 708 -9.51 -31.00 12.43
CA GLN A 708 -10.07 -32.35 12.27
C GLN A 708 -9.75 -33.01 10.93
N SER A 709 -9.49 -32.22 9.89
CA SER A 709 -9.05 -32.74 8.59
C SER A 709 -8.04 -31.83 7.91
N LEU A 710 -7.23 -32.41 7.01
CA LEU A 710 -6.14 -31.72 6.30
C LEU A 710 -6.15 -32.11 4.83
N LYS A 711 -5.94 -31.15 3.93
CA LYS A 711 -5.44 -31.41 2.57
C LYS A 711 -3.97 -31.07 2.51
N VAL A 712 -3.15 -31.98 1.99
CA VAL A 712 -1.69 -31.81 1.95
C VAL A 712 -1.22 -32.01 0.52
N SER A 713 -0.75 -30.93 -0.09
CA SER A 713 -0.22 -30.96 -1.46
C SER A 713 0.98 -31.90 -1.55
N THR A 714 1.13 -32.54 -2.71
CA THR A 714 2.26 -33.42 -3.01
C THR A 714 3.59 -32.67 -2.80
N GLY A 715 4.59 -33.34 -2.22
CA GLY A 715 5.89 -32.72 -1.89
C GLY A 715 5.93 -31.93 -0.59
N PHE A 716 4.84 -31.90 0.16
CA PHE A 716 4.78 -31.33 1.49
C PHE A 716 4.39 -32.40 2.52
N LYS A 717 4.70 -32.11 3.78
CA LYS A 717 4.23 -32.88 4.93
C LYS A 717 3.83 -31.93 6.05
N VAL A 718 2.88 -32.36 6.85
CA VAL A 718 2.50 -31.71 8.09
C VAL A 718 2.91 -32.60 9.24
N VAL A 719 3.68 -32.08 10.18
CA VAL A 719 3.96 -32.76 11.44
C VAL A 719 3.09 -32.12 12.50
N LEU A 720 2.06 -32.82 12.95
CA LEU A 720 1.18 -32.42 14.04
C LEU A 720 1.83 -32.77 15.37
N TYR A 721 1.62 -31.95 16.40
CA TYR A 721 2.16 -32.15 17.74
C TYR A 721 1.07 -31.99 18.79
N SER A 722 1.06 -32.86 19.80
CA SER A 722 0.09 -32.83 20.89
C SER A 722 0.36 -31.75 21.94
N GLY A 723 1.58 -31.22 21.99
CA GLY A 723 1.98 -30.11 22.83
C GLY A 723 2.24 -28.82 22.04
N ASN A 724 2.33 -27.70 22.76
CA ASN A 724 2.76 -26.42 22.18
C ASN A 724 4.28 -26.43 21.89
N ASN A 725 4.76 -25.51 21.04
CA ASN A 725 6.17 -25.40 20.66
C ASN A 725 6.77 -26.71 20.14
N PHE A 726 5.96 -27.48 19.39
CA PHE A 726 6.38 -28.74 18.73
C PHE A 726 6.83 -29.84 19.70
N ALA A 727 6.23 -29.87 20.89
CA ALA A 727 6.50 -30.87 21.93
C ALA A 727 5.41 -31.96 21.97
N GLY A 728 5.68 -33.04 22.72
CA GLY A 728 4.75 -34.15 22.90
C GLY A 728 4.79 -35.17 21.76
N ASP A 729 3.75 -36.00 21.69
CA ASP A 729 3.57 -36.96 20.60
C ASP A 729 3.42 -36.21 19.27
N SER A 730 3.71 -36.89 18.16
CA SER A 730 3.62 -36.30 16.83
C SER A 730 3.05 -37.25 15.79
N LEU A 731 2.33 -36.70 14.80
CA LEU A 731 1.82 -37.42 13.63
C LEU A 731 2.30 -36.72 12.35
N VAL A 732 2.86 -37.48 11.41
CA VAL A 732 3.24 -36.97 10.08
C VAL A 732 2.13 -37.30 9.09
N VAL A 733 1.62 -36.26 8.42
CA VAL A 733 0.59 -36.33 7.39
C VAL A 733 1.20 -35.86 6.06
N THR A 734 1.24 -36.73 5.06
CA THR A 734 1.90 -36.47 3.75
C THR A 734 0.92 -36.40 2.58
N ALA A 735 -0.37 -36.58 2.83
CA ALA A 735 -1.43 -36.57 1.84
C ALA A 735 -2.75 -36.11 2.48
N ASP A 736 -3.75 -35.87 1.64
CA ASP A 736 -5.12 -35.56 2.07
C ASP A 736 -5.64 -36.57 3.10
N ASN A 737 -6.15 -36.03 4.20
CA ASN A 737 -6.68 -36.78 5.32
C ASN A 737 -8.00 -36.15 5.78
N ALA A 738 -9.11 -36.75 5.32
CA ALA A 738 -10.47 -36.33 5.64
C ALA A 738 -10.85 -36.54 7.12
N ASN A 739 -10.05 -37.28 7.89
CA ASN A 739 -10.34 -37.64 9.27
C ASN A 739 -9.06 -38.01 10.03
N LEU A 740 -8.60 -37.12 10.90
CA LEU A 740 -7.39 -37.33 11.72
C LEU A 740 -7.53 -38.43 12.80
N GLY A 741 -8.71 -39.03 12.96
CA GLY A 741 -8.97 -40.13 13.89
C GLY A 741 -8.68 -39.73 15.33
N ALA A 742 -7.80 -40.47 16.02
CA ALA A 742 -7.38 -40.17 17.38
C ALA A 742 -6.74 -38.77 17.54
N TRP A 743 -6.37 -38.11 16.43
CA TRP A 743 -5.75 -36.78 16.41
C TRP A 743 -6.71 -35.60 16.20
N GLN A 744 -8.02 -35.84 16.06
CA GLN A 744 -9.03 -34.78 15.82
C GLN A 744 -9.00 -33.66 16.88
N ASP A 745 -8.68 -34.00 18.13
CA ASP A 745 -8.66 -33.06 19.26
C ASP A 745 -7.28 -33.00 19.94
N LEU A 746 -6.22 -33.42 19.25
CA LEU A 746 -4.86 -33.43 19.83
C LEU A 746 -3.94 -32.38 19.24
N THR A 747 -4.24 -31.82 18.07
CA THR A 747 -3.31 -30.91 17.39
C THR A 747 -3.21 -29.57 18.11
N VAL A 748 -2.11 -29.33 18.85
CA VAL A 748 -1.85 -28.08 19.58
C VAL A 748 -0.80 -27.21 18.89
N SER A 749 0.13 -27.81 18.16
CA SER A 749 1.04 -27.12 17.25
C SER A 749 1.33 -28.00 16.03
N LEU A 750 1.80 -27.41 14.91
CA LEU A 750 2.18 -28.17 13.72
C LEU A 750 3.34 -27.54 12.96
N LYS A 751 4.03 -28.34 12.14
CA LYS A 751 5.01 -27.85 11.16
C LYS A 751 4.59 -28.25 9.77
N VAL A 752 4.49 -27.29 8.86
CA VAL A 752 4.40 -27.54 7.42
C VAL A 752 5.81 -27.52 6.87
N ALA A 753 6.27 -28.66 6.36
CA ALA A 753 7.63 -28.84 5.86
C ALA A 753 7.62 -29.43 4.45
N SER A 754 8.75 -29.31 3.77
CA SER A 754 9.00 -30.07 2.54
C SER A 754 9.02 -31.57 2.83
N ASN A 755 8.57 -32.34 1.85
CA ASN A 755 8.72 -33.78 1.77
C ASN A 755 9.45 -34.14 0.47
N GLY A 756 10.48 -33.36 0.15
CA GLY A 756 11.25 -33.49 -1.09
C GLY A 756 12.35 -34.56 -1.03
N PHE A 757 12.80 -35.00 -2.20
CA PHE A 757 13.86 -35.97 -2.43
C PHE A 757 15.25 -35.34 -2.29
N PRO A 758 16.18 -35.95 -1.53
CA PRO A 758 17.57 -35.49 -1.45
C PRO A 758 18.37 -35.91 -2.69
N LEU A 759 18.42 -35.05 -3.70
CA LEU A 759 19.28 -35.19 -4.87
C LEU A 759 20.78 -35.10 -4.50
N PRO A 760 21.65 -35.90 -5.15
CA PRO A 760 23.09 -35.73 -5.08
C PRO A 760 23.54 -34.36 -5.61
N GLU A 761 24.62 -33.80 -5.04
CA GLU A 761 25.21 -32.57 -5.57
C GLU A 761 25.75 -32.79 -6.99
N GLY A 762 25.43 -31.87 -7.90
CA GLY A 762 25.84 -31.98 -9.29
C GLY A 762 25.15 -30.99 -10.22
N ILE A 763 25.53 -31.08 -11.49
CA ILE A 763 24.91 -30.35 -12.60
C ILE A 763 24.06 -31.36 -13.37
N TYR A 764 22.85 -30.98 -13.76
CA TYR A 764 21.88 -31.85 -14.41
C TYR A 764 21.31 -31.22 -15.67
N TYR A 765 20.99 -32.04 -16.67
CA TYR A 765 19.96 -31.73 -17.65
C TYR A 765 18.59 -32.05 -17.06
N ILE A 766 17.63 -31.14 -17.25
CA ILE A 766 16.22 -31.37 -16.89
C ILE A 766 15.52 -31.82 -18.17
N LYS A 767 15.21 -33.12 -18.28
CA LYS A 767 14.67 -33.76 -19.48
C LYS A 767 13.24 -34.24 -19.24
N PRO A 768 12.23 -33.93 -20.08
CA PRO A 768 10.93 -34.59 -19.97
C PRO A 768 11.05 -36.09 -20.23
N LYS A 769 10.30 -36.90 -19.49
CA LYS A 769 10.35 -38.37 -19.60
C LYS A 769 10.17 -38.90 -21.03
N GLU A 770 9.24 -38.32 -21.78
CA GLU A 770 8.76 -38.88 -23.05
C GLU A 770 9.51 -38.41 -24.30
N VAL A 771 10.38 -37.39 -24.20
CA VAL A 771 11.04 -36.77 -25.35
C VAL A 771 12.51 -36.44 -25.07
N ASP A 772 13.33 -36.38 -26.12
CA ASP A 772 14.78 -36.11 -26.02
C ASP A 772 15.16 -34.61 -25.97
N TYR A 773 14.18 -33.73 -25.73
CA TYR A 773 14.44 -32.33 -25.44
C TYR A 773 14.91 -32.15 -23.99
N VAL A 774 15.55 -31.02 -23.70
CA VAL A 774 15.92 -30.60 -22.35
C VAL A 774 15.46 -29.17 -22.11
N VAL A 775 15.27 -28.79 -20.86
CA VAL A 775 15.05 -27.39 -20.49
C VAL A 775 16.29 -26.58 -20.87
N GLY A 776 16.08 -25.39 -21.41
CA GLY A 776 17.12 -24.43 -21.72
C GLY A 776 16.65 -23.00 -21.53
N ILE A 777 17.58 -22.11 -21.23
CA ILE A 777 17.32 -20.67 -21.18
C ILE A 777 17.42 -20.06 -22.57
N ASP A 778 16.47 -19.18 -22.88
CA ASP A 778 16.40 -18.42 -24.12
C ASP A 778 17.58 -17.48 -24.35
N GLY A 779 17.87 -17.24 -25.63
CA GLY A 779 18.97 -16.37 -26.06
C GLY A 779 20.35 -17.04 -26.10
N GLY A 780 20.45 -18.30 -25.68
CA GLY A 780 21.67 -19.11 -25.81
C GLY A 780 22.68 -18.89 -24.67
N TYR A 781 23.83 -19.58 -24.77
CA TYR A 781 24.84 -19.66 -23.70
C TYR A 781 25.52 -18.35 -23.30
N LYS A 782 25.43 -17.30 -24.13
CA LYS A 782 25.96 -15.96 -23.84
C LYS A 782 24.92 -15.04 -23.19
N ASN A 783 23.63 -15.39 -23.20
CA ASN A 783 22.59 -14.52 -22.67
C ASN A 783 22.44 -14.74 -21.15
N THR A 784 22.79 -13.70 -20.41
CA THR A 784 22.70 -13.67 -18.95
C THR A 784 21.68 -12.65 -18.44
N ASP A 785 20.81 -12.11 -19.30
CA ASP A 785 19.84 -11.08 -18.93
C ASP A 785 18.74 -11.62 -18.01
N ASP A 786 18.21 -10.77 -17.14
CA ASP A 786 17.03 -11.09 -16.34
C ASP A 786 15.78 -11.25 -17.24
N GLY A 787 14.88 -12.15 -16.88
CA GLY A 787 13.60 -12.36 -17.57
C GLY A 787 13.65 -13.30 -18.79
N GLN A 788 14.81 -13.87 -19.11
CA GLN A 788 14.89 -14.87 -20.18
C GLN A 788 14.17 -16.16 -19.76
N LYS A 789 13.24 -16.62 -20.60
CA LYS A 789 12.34 -17.73 -20.29
C LYS A 789 13.05 -19.07 -20.45
N ALA A 790 12.59 -20.04 -19.66
CA ALA A 790 12.95 -21.44 -19.82
C ALA A 790 12.01 -22.11 -20.85
N ARG A 791 12.56 -22.96 -21.71
CA ARG A 791 11.79 -23.74 -22.69
C ARG A 791 12.46 -25.06 -23.06
N LEU A 792 11.70 -25.96 -23.70
CA LEU A 792 12.24 -27.20 -24.25
C LEU A 792 13.04 -26.96 -25.53
N VAL A 793 14.26 -27.47 -25.58
CA VAL A 793 15.15 -27.38 -26.76
C VAL A 793 15.91 -28.68 -26.98
N ARG A 794 16.45 -28.87 -28.18
CA ARG A 794 17.31 -30.03 -28.48
C ARG A 794 18.58 -29.97 -27.62
N ASN A 795 18.94 -31.07 -26.99
CA ASN A 795 20.18 -31.13 -26.21
C ASN A 795 21.41 -31.03 -27.13
N THR A 796 22.12 -29.91 -27.06
CA THR A 796 23.39 -29.67 -27.79
C THR A 796 24.62 -29.80 -26.89
N GLY A 797 24.43 -30.10 -25.60
CA GLY A 797 25.49 -30.02 -24.58
C GLY A 797 25.82 -28.59 -24.13
N SER A 798 25.12 -27.58 -24.65
CA SER A 798 25.38 -26.17 -24.34
C SER A 798 25.10 -25.82 -22.88
N VAL A 799 25.87 -24.90 -22.29
CA VAL A 799 25.79 -24.59 -20.85
C VAL A 799 24.50 -23.88 -20.41
N ASN A 800 23.74 -23.26 -21.33
CA ASN A 800 22.40 -22.76 -21.03
C ASN A 800 21.34 -23.87 -20.87
N LEU A 801 21.71 -25.13 -21.10
CA LEU A 801 20.86 -26.32 -20.94
C LEU A 801 21.18 -27.11 -19.67
N GLN A 802 22.23 -26.69 -18.95
CA GLN A 802 22.76 -27.38 -17.78
C GLN A 802 22.38 -26.58 -16.53
N PHE A 803 21.88 -27.27 -15.49
CA PHE A 803 21.38 -26.62 -14.27
C PHE A 803 22.04 -27.21 -13.04
N ARG A 804 22.51 -26.36 -12.14
CA ARG A 804 22.92 -26.74 -10.79
C ARG A 804 21.71 -26.75 -9.86
N PHE A 805 21.57 -27.81 -9.07
CA PHE A 805 20.58 -27.90 -8.00
C PHE A 805 21.27 -27.65 -6.66
N SER A 806 21.28 -26.39 -6.22
CA SER A 806 21.92 -25.98 -4.97
C SER A 806 20.96 -26.24 -3.80
N LYS A 807 21.33 -27.14 -2.88
CA LYS A 807 20.50 -27.51 -1.71
C LYS A 807 20.37 -26.30 -0.77
N LEU A 808 19.13 -25.97 -0.41
CA LEU A 808 18.81 -24.92 0.57
C LEU A 808 18.34 -25.52 1.90
N ASP A 809 17.54 -26.57 1.83
CA ASP A 809 17.00 -27.32 2.97
C ASP A 809 16.71 -28.76 2.52
N ASP A 810 16.17 -29.61 3.39
CA ASP A 810 15.82 -30.99 3.06
C ASP A 810 14.80 -31.08 1.92
N GLY A 811 15.28 -31.51 0.74
CA GLY A 811 14.48 -31.63 -0.47
C GLY A 811 14.10 -30.30 -1.14
N VAL A 812 14.66 -29.17 -0.67
CA VAL A 812 14.44 -27.83 -1.23
C VAL A 812 15.70 -27.34 -1.95
N TYR A 813 15.52 -26.87 -3.18
CA TYR A 813 16.61 -26.51 -4.10
C TYR A 813 16.42 -25.12 -4.69
N ARG A 814 17.55 -24.45 -4.93
CA ARG A 814 17.67 -23.42 -5.96
C ARG A 814 18.15 -24.07 -7.26
N ILE A 815 17.52 -23.74 -8.38
CA ILE A 815 17.88 -24.29 -9.69
C ILE A 815 18.56 -23.19 -10.51
N GLU A 816 19.82 -23.38 -10.88
CA GLU A 816 20.68 -22.32 -11.42
C GLU A 816 21.22 -22.69 -12.81
N PRO A 817 20.90 -21.94 -13.88
CA PRO A 817 21.48 -22.18 -15.21
C PRO A 817 22.99 -21.94 -15.19
N MET A 818 23.77 -22.88 -15.73
CA MET A 818 25.23 -22.76 -15.76
C MET A 818 25.74 -21.64 -16.66
N SER A 819 24.94 -21.16 -17.63
CA SER A 819 25.30 -20.03 -18.49
C SER A 819 25.35 -18.69 -17.75
N SER A 820 24.57 -18.52 -16.69
CA SER A 820 24.41 -17.22 -16.01
C SER A 820 24.68 -17.25 -14.50
N GLY A 821 24.58 -18.42 -13.86
CA GLY A 821 24.65 -18.55 -12.40
C GLY A 821 23.49 -17.87 -11.65
N LYS A 822 22.45 -17.46 -12.39
CA LYS A 822 21.21 -16.88 -11.85
C LYS A 822 20.28 -17.97 -11.32
N SER A 823 19.15 -17.60 -10.72
CA SER A 823 18.13 -18.57 -10.28
C SER A 823 17.03 -18.67 -11.31
N LEU A 824 16.48 -19.88 -11.50
CA LEU A 824 15.12 -20.01 -12.02
C LEU A 824 14.13 -19.41 -11.02
N GLU A 825 13.08 -18.79 -11.54
CA GLU A 825 12.01 -18.22 -10.75
C GLU A 825 10.65 -18.28 -11.45
N ILE A 826 9.58 -18.11 -10.68
CA ILE A 826 8.26 -17.79 -11.23
C ILE A 826 8.17 -16.29 -11.49
N ALA A 827 7.85 -15.93 -12.73
CA ALA A 827 7.70 -14.54 -13.16
C ALA A 827 6.62 -13.79 -12.34
N ASP A 828 6.91 -12.55 -11.97
CA ASP A 828 6.01 -11.59 -11.32
C ASP A 828 5.40 -12.05 -9.99
N PHE A 829 5.98 -13.05 -9.31
CA PHE A 829 5.35 -13.69 -8.15
C PHE A 829 3.91 -14.17 -8.45
N SER A 830 3.65 -14.55 -9.71
CA SER A 830 2.33 -15.01 -10.11
C SER A 830 2.02 -16.37 -9.49
N LYS A 831 0.75 -16.59 -9.11
CA LYS A 831 0.23 -17.90 -8.67
C LYS A 831 -0.67 -18.56 -9.71
N ASN A 832 -0.85 -17.90 -10.86
CA ASN A 832 -1.75 -18.39 -11.90
C ASN A 832 -1.14 -19.57 -12.65
N ASP A 833 -2.00 -20.46 -13.15
CA ASP A 833 -1.59 -21.49 -14.09
C ASP A 833 -1.06 -20.86 -15.38
N GLY A 834 0.02 -21.40 -15.90
CA GLY A 834 0.71 -20.87 -17.08
C GLY A 834 1.70 -19.74 -16.81
N ALA A 835 1.93 -19.34 -15.55
CA ALA A 835 3.00 -18.39 -15.25
C ALA A 835 4.36 -18.96 -15.65
N ASN A 836 5.14 -18.16 -16.40
CA ASN A 836 6.40 -18.61 -16.99
C ASN A 836 7.50 -18.79 -15.93
N ILE A 837 8.37 -19.76 -16.17
CA ILE A 837 9.64 -19.89 -15.48
C ILE A 837 10.72 -19.14 -16.29
N GLN A 838 11.48 -18.31 -15.59
CA GLN A 838 12.52 -17.46 -16.18
C GLN A 838 13.79 -17.46 -15.32
N GLN A 839 14.93 -17.06 -15.89
CA GLN A 839 16.12 -16.77 -15.10
C GLN A 839 16.04 -15.35 -14.52
N TRP A 840 16.50 -15.19 -13.29
CA TRP A 840 16.58 -13.89 -12.62
C TRP A 840 17.70 -13.87 -11.58
N ARG A 841 18.19 -12.68 -11.25
CA ARG A 841 19.15 -12.48 -10.16
C ARG A 841 18.69 -13.20 -8.87
N GLY A 842 19.60 -13.98 -8.28
CA GLY A 842 19.31 -14.80 -7.10
C GLY A 842 18.99 -13.98 -5.84
N SER A 843 18.02 -14.45 -5.07
CA SER A 843 17.54 -13.91 -3.79
C SER A 843 17.00 -15.03 -2.90
N ASP A 844 16.68 -14.75 -1.64
CA ASP A 844 16.05 -15.73 -0.74
C ASP A 844 14.52 -15.79 -0.84
N ALA A 845 13.95 -15.23 -1.91
CA ALA A 845 12.52 -15.20 -2.15
C ALA A 845 11.93 -16.59 -2.44
N GLU A 846 10.71 -16.85 -1.96
CA GLU A 846 10.04 -18.15 -2.11
C GLU A 846 9.75 -18.55 -3.56
N ASN A 847 9.58 -17.58 -4.48
CA ASN A 847 9.35 -17.84 -5.90
C ASN A 847 10.58 -18.40 -6.63
N GLN A 848 11.73 -18.48 -5.95
CA GLN A 848 13.01 -19.03 -6.42
C GLN A 848 13.40 -20.35 -5.75
N LYS A 849 12.49 -20.94 -4.95
CA LYS A 849 12.72 -22.18 -4.20
C LYS A 849 11.82 -23.29 -4.74
N PHE A 850 12.41 -24.45 -4.98
CA PHE A 850 11.74 -25.59 -5.61
C PHE A 850 11.89 -26.87 -4.79
N ILE A 851 10.86 -27.71 -4.78
CA ILE A 851 10.87 -29.04 -4.17
C ILE A 851 10.96 -30.07 -5.29
N VAL A 852 11.87 -31.02 -5.18
CA VAL A 852 11.93 -32.18 -6.09
C VAL A 852 11.29 -33.36 -5.38
N VAL A 853 10.39 -34.09 -6.03
CA VAL A 853 9.75 -35.28 -5.46
C VAL A 853 9.90 -36.47 -6.39
N PRO A 854 10.16 -37.68 -5.88
CA PRO A 854 10.21 -38.86 -6.73
C PRO A 854 8.77 -39.29 -7.08
N THR A 855 8.59 -39.85 -8.26
CA THR A 855 7.35 -40.53 -8.62
C THR A 855 7.41 -42.01 -8.24
N ALA A 856 6.35 -42.76 -8.53
CA ALA A 856 6.37 -44.22 -8.38
C ALA A 856 7.36 -44.91 -9.35
N GLU A 857 7.81 -44.22 -10.39
CA GLU A 857 8.77 -44.73 -11.36
C GLU A 857 10.19 -44.27 -11.01
N GLU A 858 11.12 -45.22 -10.97
CA GLU A 858 12.51 -44.99 -10.59
C GLU A 858 13.18 -43.99 -11.55
N GLY A 859 13.86 -42.98 -10.98
CA GLY A 859 14.56 -41.95 -11.75
C GLY A 859 13.67 -40.88 -12.40
N ILE A 860 12.35 -40.91 -12.14
CA ILE A 860 11.39 -39.89 -12.61
C ILE A 860 10.93 -39.03 -11.45
N TYR A 861 10.96 -37.72 -11.65
CA TYR A 861 10.70 -36.70 -10.64
C TYR A 861 9.63 -35.70 -11.08
N LYS A 862 8.93 -35.09 -10.11
CA LYS A 862 8.22 -33.82 -10.31
C LYS A 862 9.01 -32.70 -9.61
N ILE A 863 8.92 -31.50 -10.16
CA ILE A 863 9.49 -30.28 -9.55
C ILE A 863 8.32 -29.39 -9.16
N LEU A 864 8.30 -28.86 -7.94
CA LEU A 864 7.23 -28.02 -7.41
C LEU A 864 7.76 -26.69 -6.91
N SER A 865 6.93 -25.66 -6.97
CA SER A 865 7.20 -24.35 -6.38
C SER A 865 6.93 -24.34 -4.87
N CYS A 866 7.87 -23.86 -4.06
CA CYS A 866 7.63 -23.56 -2.65
C CYS A 866 6.66 -22.39 -2.45
N TYR A 867 6.52 -21.51 -3.45
CA TYR A 867 5.69 -20.30 -3.36
C TYR A 867 4.20 -20.55 -3.64
N SER A 868 3.90 -21.35 -4.66
CA SER A 868 2.52 -21.62 -5.11
C SER A 868 2.05 -23.04 -4.81
N GLY A 869 2.95 -23.97 -4.49
CA GLY A 869 2.64 -25.40 -4.36
C GLY A 869 2.39 -26.11 -5.70
N LYS A 870 2.44 -25.38 -6.82
CA LYS A 870 2.17 -25.90 -8.16
C LYS A 870 3.39 -26.61 -8.74
N ILE A 871 3.13 -27.56 -9.64
CA ILE A 871 4.18 -28.28 -10.36
C ILE A 871 4.75 -27.41 -11.48
N ILE A 872 6.03 -27.64 -11.79
CA ILE A 872 6.74 -27.07 -12.93
C ILE A 872 6.65 -28.05 -14.09
N GLU A 873 6.15 -27.58 -15.22
CA GLU A 873 5.90 -28.38 -16.41
C GLU A 873 6.36 -27.68 -17.70
N ALA A 874 6.47 -28.45 -18.77
CA ALA A 874 6.49 -27.89 -20.12
C ALA A 874 5.05 -27.66 -20.61
N ALA A 875 4.75 -26.50 -21.22
CA ALA A 875 3.40 -26.21 -21.74
C ALA A 875 2.92 -27.22 -22.81
N SER A 876 3.84 -27.93 -23.45
CA SER A 876 3.61 -29.14 -24.25
C SER A 876 4.93 -29.92 -24.37
N LEU A 877 4.90 -31.16 -24.90
CA LEU A 877 6.11 -31.96 -25.18
C LEU A 877 6.75 -31.65 -26.54
N SER A 878 6.35 -30.54 -27.19
CA SER A 878 6.93 -30.11 -28.46
C SER A 878 8.21 -29.28 -28.26
N SER A 879 9.02 -29.18 -29.31
CA SER A 879 10.18 -28.28 -29.29
C SER A 879 9.72 -26.83 -29.07
N GLN A 880 10.51 -26.05 -28.33
CA GLN A 880 10.26 -24.65 -27.98
C GLN A 880 9.10 -24.41 -27.00
N ALA A 881 8.49 -25.45 -26.44
CA ALA A 881 7.46 -25.28 -25.42
C ALA A 881 8.02 -24.57 -24.19
N LEU A 882 7.35 -23.52 -23.73
CA LEU A 882 7.72 -22.76 -22.53
C LEU A 882 7.58 -23.64 -21.27
N ILE A 883 8.44 -23.39 -20.29
CA ILE A 883 8.30 -23.97 -18.95
C ILE A 883 7.46 -23.03 -18.10
N CYS A 884 6.44 -23.58 -17.44
CA CYS A 884 5.51 -22.82 -16.62
C CYS A 884 5.11 -23.60 -15.36
N GLN A 885 4.42 -22.93 -14.44
CA GLN A 885 3.75 -23.60 -13.33
C GLN A 885 2.28 -23.93 -13.68
N ARG A 886 1.76 -25.04 -13.15
CA ARG A 886 0.34 -25.41 -13.25
C ARG A 886 -0.10 -26.27 -12.06
N SER A 887 -1.41 -26.29 -11.81
CA SER A 887 -2.06 -27.29 -10.96
C SER A 887 -1.66 -28.73 -11.36
N ASP A 888 -1.50 -29.62 -10.38
CA ASP A 888 -1.13 -31.03 -10.61
C ASP A 888 -2.37 -31.86 -10.92
N GLU A 889 -2.56 -32.16 -12.20
CA GLU A 889 -3.59 -33.07 -12.74
C GLU A 889 -2.95 -34.41 -13.16
N ASN A 890 -1.73 -34.69 -12.68
CA ASN A 890 -0.91 -35.84 -13.02
C ASN A 890 -0.53 -35.91 -14.51
N GLN A 891 -0.28 -34.76 -15.13
CA GLN A 891 0.07 -34.65 -16.53
C GLN A 891 1.52 -35.06 -16.86
N ALA A 892 1.72 -35.67 -18.04
CA ALA A 892 3.02 -36.17 -18.51
C ALA A 892 4.06 -35.05 -18.75
N THR A 893 3.59 -33.82 -19.01
CA THR A 893 4.40 -32.62 -19.22
C THR A 893 5.21 -32.17 -18.00
N ALA A 894 4.93 -32.75 -16.82
CA ALA A 894 5.58 -32.43 -15.55
C ALA A 894 6.47 -33.58 -15.02
N LEU A 895 6.69 -34.63 -15.81
CA LEU A 895 7.53 -35.77 -15.45
C LEU A 895 8.94 -35.57 -15.97
N TRP A 896 9.90 -35.41 -15.05
CA TRP A 896 11.28 -35.04 -15.34
C TRP A 896 12.27 -36.16 -15.02
N GLN A 897 13.19 -36.42 -15.95
CA GLN A 897 14.45 -37.12 -15.75
C GLN A 897 15.54 -36.09 -15.47
N LEU A 898 16.26 -36.24 -14.36
CA LEU A 898 17.41 -35.41 -14.02
C LEU A 898 18.70 -36.15 -14.41
N VAL A 899 19.27 -35.78 -15.55
CA VAL A 899 20.43 -36.48 -16.13
C VAL A 899 21.72 -35.77 -15.75
N ALA A 900 22.59 -36.39 -14.96
CA ALA A 900 23.83 -35.79 -14.50
C ALA A 900 24.77 -35.42 -15.66
N VAL A 901 25.36 -34.21 -15.60
CA VAL A 901 26.36 -33.72 -16.54
C VAL A 901 27.75 -34.09 -16.01
N PRO A 902 28.60 -34.79 -16.80
CA PRO A 902 29.97 -35.10 -16.40
C PRO A 902 30.79 -33.82 -16.15
N PRO A 903 31.68 -33.80 -15.15
CA PRO A 903 32.59 -32.67 -14.94
C PRO A 903 33.56 -32.52 -16.11
N LEU A 904 33.98 -31.29 -16.40
CA LEU A 904 34.97 -31.02 -17.44
C LEU A 904 36.36 -31.54 -17.02
N PRO A 905 37.18 -32.03 -17.96
CA PRO A 905 38.50 -32.56 -17.64
C PRO A 905 39.46 -31.45 -17.21
N ASP A 906 40.12 -31.61 -16.06
CA ASP A 906 41.16 -30.68 -15.60
C ASP A 906 42.56 -31.12 -16.02
N GLY A 907 43.36 -30.16 -16.46
CA GLY A 907 44.79 -30.31 -16.71
C GLY A 907 45.62 -30.25 -15.43
N ASN A 908 46.94 -30.30 -15.56
CA ASN A 908 47.89 -30.23 -14.44
C ASN A 908 48.78 -28.98 -14.47
N GLY A 909 48.26 -27.90 -15.06
CA GLY A 909 48.91 -26.60 -15.15
C GLY A 909 49.32 -26.00 -13.81
N ASN A 910 50.36 -25.17 -13.86
CA ASN A 910 50.94 -24.49 -12.72
C ASN A 910 50.77 -22.95 -12.76
N GLY A 911 50.25 -22.38 -13.83
CA GLY A 911 50.10 -20.93 -14.05
C GLY A 911 50.82 -20.43 -15.30
N LEU A 912 50.91 -19.11 -15.49
CA LEU A 912 51.68 -18.49 -16.58
C LEU A 912 52.94 -17.82 -16.03
N THR A 913 54.01 -17.77 -16.83
CA THR A 913 55.21 -17.00 -16.48
C THR A 913 54.94 -15.51 -16.73
N GLY A 914 54.78 -14.73 -15.67
CA GLY A 914 54.65 -13.28 -15.70
C GLY A 914 56.03 -12.61 -15.63
N ALA A 915 56.33 -11.79 -16.62
CA ALA A 915 57.48 -10.87 -16.63
C ALA A 915 56.99 -9.45 -16.35
N TYR A 916 57.56 -8.80 -15.34
CA TYR A 916 57.10 -7.54 -14.78
C TYR A 916 58.10 -6.43 -15.07
N TYR A 917 57.63 -5.32 -15.63
CA TYR A 917 58.48 -4.24 -16.13
C TYR A 917 58.07 -2.90 -15.55
N ASN A 918 59.05 -2.02 -15.36
CA ASN A 918 58.82 -0.58 -15.27
C ASN A 918 58.76 0.02 -16.68
N GLY A 919 57.78 0.89 -16.91
CA GLY A 919 57.46 1.54 -18.18
C GLY A 919 56.28 0.89 -18.90
N LEU A 920 55.47 1.70 -19.58
CA LEU A 920 54.23 1.29 -20.28
C LEU A 920 54.46 0.38 -21.48
N ASN A 921 55.71 0.27 -21.97
CA ASN A 921 56.05 -0.49 -23.17
C ASN A 921 57.22 -1.46 -22.90
N PHE A 922 57.14 -2.22 -21.80
CA PHE A 922 58.12 -3.24 -21.40
C PHE A 922 59.56 -2.70 -21.26
N GLY A 923 59.73 -1.57 -20.58
CA GLY A 923 61.02 -0.87 -20.49
C GLY A 923 62.10 -1.64 -19.73
N ILE A 924 62.04 -1.65 -18.40
CA ILE A 924 63.04 -2.31 -17.54
C ILE A 924 62.40 -3.54 -16.91
N LEU A 925 62.94 -4.73 -17.18
CA LEU A 925 62.52 -5.97 -16.51
C LEU A 925 62.92 -5.93 -15.04
N CYS A 926 61.94 -5.97 -14.14
CA CYS A 926 62.13 -5.91 -12.70
C CYS A 926 62.13 -7.30 -12.06
N ASP A 927 61.26 -8.20 -12.53
CA ASP A 927 61.09 -9.53 -11.94
C ASP A 927 60.36 -10.49 -12.89
N THR A 928 60.47 -11.78 -12.61
CA THR A 928 59.69 -12.84 -13.26
C THR A 928 59.15 -13.82 -12.22
N ARG A 929 57.88 -14.21 -12.32
CA ARG A 929 57.29 -15.26 -11.47
C ARG A 929 56.24 -16.09 -12.21
N ILE A 930 55.77 -17.18 -11.59
CA ILE A 930 54.63 -17.95 -12.08
C ILE A 930 53.38 -17.42 -11.38
N ASP A 931 52.41 -16.97 -12.17
CA ASP A 931 51.11 -16.52 -11.71
C ASP A 931 50.07 -17.63 -11.94
N PRO A 932 49.49 -18.23 -10.87
CA PRO A 932 48.60 -19.38 -10.99
C PRO A 932 47.37 -19.13 -11.85
N THR A 933 46.81 -17.92 -11.79
CA THR A 933 45.70 -17.45 -12.61
C THR A 933 45.92 -15.97 -12.90
N ILE A 934 45.25 -15.44 -13.92
CA ILE A 934 45.18 -14.00 -14.15
C ILE A 934 43.84 -13.50 -13.60
N ASN A 935 43.82 -13.21 -12.31
CA ASN A 935 42.68 -12.62 -11.61
C ASN A 935 43.20 -11.68 -10.53
N PHE A 936 43.80 -10.58 -10.97
CA PHE A 936 44.48 -9.64 -10.09
C PHE A 936 43.65 -8.38 -9.90
N ASP A 937 43.59 -7.92 -8.65
CA ASP A 937 43.10 -6.61 -8.24
C ASP A 937 44.08 -6.07 -7.20
N TRP A 938 44.97 -5.19 -7.65
CA TRP A 938 46.01 -4.59 -6.82
C TRP A 938 45.56 -3.26 -6.22
N GLY A 939 44.37 -2.73 -6.57
CA GLY A 939 43.96 -1.37 -6.20
C GLY A 939 45.03 -0.36 -6.60
N THR A 940 45.40 0.57 -5.72
CA THR A 940 46.51 1.51 -5.94
C THR A 940 47.89 0.94 -5.57
N GLY A 941 47.99 -0.38 -5.46
CA GLY A 941 49.19 -1.11 -5.07
C GLY A 941 50.06 -1.52 -6.26
N LYS A 942 51.25 -2.06 -5.98
CA LYS A 942 52.21 -2.49 -7.01
C LYS A 942 51.88 -3.89 -7.53
N PRO A 943 51.86 -4.15 -8.86
CA PRO A 943 51.70 -5.51 -9.40
C PRO A 943 52.79 -6.51 -8.96
N ASN A 944 54.01 -6.01 -8.71
CA ASN A 944 55.11 -6.75 -8.12
C ASN A 944 55.91 -5.84 -7.14
N PRO A 945 56.42 -6.35 -6.00
CA PRO A 945 57.22 -5.56 -5.06
C PRO A 945 58.42 -4.82 -5.67
N LYS A 946 59.01 -5.35 -6.76
CA LYS A 946 60.18 -4.78 -7.45
C LYS A 946 59.82 -3.78 -8.56
N THR A 947 58.54 -3.58 -8.87
CA THR A 947 58.10 -2.57 -9.84
C THR A 947 57.74 -1.26 -9.15
N ASN A 948 57.46 -0.24 -9.95
CA ASN A 948 56.74 0.96 -9.51
C ASN A 948 55.28 0.62 -9.18
N ALA A 949 54.57 1.59 -8.58
CA ALA A 949 53.11 1.50 -8.43
C ALA A 949 52.46 1.83 -9.76
N ASP A 950 52.78 3.02 -10.28
CA ASP A 950 52.33 3.49 -11.58
C ASP A 950 53.35 3.21 -12.69
N ASN A 951 52.91 3.30 -13.93
CA ASN A 951 53.73 3.16 -15.14
C ASN A 951 54.43 1.80 -15.21
N VAL A 952 53.67 0.73 -15.09
CA VAL A 952 54.17 -0.65 -15.13
C VAL A 952 53.56 -1.41 -16.30
N SER A 953 54.26 -2.43 -16.77
CA SER A 953 53.70 -3.37 -17.72
C SER A 953 54.02 -4.80 -17.33
N VAL A 954 53.11 -5.72 -17.65
CA VAL A 954 53.26 -7.15 -17.37
C VAL A 954 53.03 -7.93 -18.66
N ARG A 955 53.88 -8.93 -18.88
CA ARG A 955 53.71 -9.90 -19.97
C ARG A 955 53.64 -11.30 -19.36
N TRP A 956 52.46 -11.89 -19.38
CA TRP A 956 52.25 -13.29 -19.05
C TRP A 956 52.38 -14.15 -20.29
N GLN A 957 53.21 -15.20 -20.22
CA GLN A 957 53.44 -16.14 -21.30
C GLN A 957 53.44 -17.58 -20.82
N GLY A 958 53.01 -18.48 -21.69
CA GLY A 958 53.00 -19.90 -21.41
C GLY A 958 52.18 -20.67 -22.44
N LYS A 959 51.53 -21.73 -21.97
CA LYS A 959 50.52 -22.47 -22.75
C LYS A 959 49.17 -22.47 -22.06
N ILE A 960 48.11 -22.55 -22.85
CA ILE A 960 46.74 -22.78 -22.40
C ILE A 960 46.21 -24.10 -22.98
N GLU A 961 45.48 -24.86 -22.17
CA GLU A 961 44.86 -26.14 -22.55
C GLU A 961 43.33 -26.02 -22.46
N PRO A 962 42.60 -26.06 -23.58
CA PRO A 962 41.14 -26.06 -23.57
C PRO A 962 40.59 -27.40 -23.11
N ARG A 963 39.44 -27.38 -22.42
CA ARG A 963 38.77 -28.59 -21.90
C ARG A 963 37.87 -29.29 -22.93
N VAL A 964 37.42 -28.59 -23.97
CA VAL A 964 36.46 -29.08 -24.98
C VAL A 964 36.81 -28.56 -26.38
N ASP A 965 36.43 -29.28 -27.43
CA ASP A 965 36.61 -28.83 -28.83
C ASP A 965 35.61 -27.74 -29.19
N ASP A 966 35.95 -26.47 -29.08
CA ASP A 966 34.94 -25.40 -29.21
C ASP A 966 35.53 -24.09 -29.69
N GLU A 967 34.65 -23.17 -30.09
CA GLU A 967 35.01 -21.76 -30.16
C GLU A 967 35.04 -21.19 -28.74
N TYR A 968 36.23 -20.78 -28.30
CA TYR A 968 36.43 -20.10 -27.04
C TYR A 968 36.33 -18.59 -27.25
N THR A 969 35.51 -17.94 -26.43
CA THR A 969 35.54 -16.49 -26.24
C THR A 969 36.38 -16.18 -25.02
N PHE A 970 37.47 -15.45 -25.19
CA PHE A 970 38.28 -14.92 -24.09
C PHE A 970 37.83 -13.51 -23.76
N TYR A 971 37.78 -13.19 -22.47
CA TYR A 971 37.47 -11.86 -21.96
C TYR A 971 38.65 -11.35 -21.15
N VAL A 972 39.05 -10.10 -21.40
CA VAL A 972 40.04 -9.39 -20.61
C VAL A 972 39.44 -8.09 -20.11
N ASN A 973 39.34 -7.99 -18.79
CA ASN A 973 38.93 -6.78 -18.08
C ASN A 973 40.12 -6.29 -17.26
N SER A 974 40.61 -5.10 -17.56
CA SER A 974 41.82 -4.52 -16.96
C SER A 974 41.72 -3.00 -16.87
N ASP A 975 42.56 -2.41 -16.02
CA ASP A 975 42.54 -0.96 -15.81
C ASP A 975 43.04 -0.16 -17.01
N ASN A 976 44.15 -0.52 -17.66
CA ASN A 976 44.57 0.12 -18.90
C ASN A 976 44.94 -0.94 -19.93
N GLY A 977 45.93 -0.70 -20.80
CA GLY A 977 46.06 -1.45 -22.04
C GLY A 977 46.26 -2.95 -21.86
N ARG A 978 45.68 -3.71 -22.80
CA ARG A 978 45.70 -5.17 -22.85
C ARG A 978 45.84 -5.68 -24.27
N ARG A 979 46.63 -6.73 -24.46
CA ARG A 979 46.69 -7.49 -25.71
C ARG A 979 46.78 -8.98 -25.42
N LEU A 980 45.95 -9.78 -26.10
CA LEU A 980 45.90 -11.23 -25.92
C LEU A 980 46.19 -11.94 -27.24
N TRP A 981 47.18 -12.82 -27.21
CA TRP A 981 47.47 -13.78 -28.27
C TRP A 981 47.16 -15.18 -27.77
N ILE A 982 46.51 -15.96 -28.62
CA ILE A 982 46.33 -17.41 -28.47
C ILE A 982 46.81 -18.06 -29.75
N ASN A 983 47.66 -19.09 -29.64
CA ASN A 983 48.30 -19.73 -30.77
C ASN A 983 48.99 -18.73 -31.73
N ASP A 984 49.68 -17.75 -31.13
CA ASP A 984 50.35 -16.63 -31.81
C ASP A 984 49.44 -15.71 -32.66
N GLN A 985 48.11 -15.91 -32.62
CA GLN A 985 47.11 -15.04 -33.22
C GLN A 985 46.65 -13.98 -32.21
N LEU A 986 46.77 -12.70 -32.58
CA LEU A 986 46.28 -11.56 -31.78
C LEU A 986 44.75 -11.51 -31.83
N ILE A 987 44.09 -11.86 -30.72
CA ILE A 987 42.62 -11.90 -30.64
C ILE A 987 42.02 -10.71 -29.88
N ILE A 988 42.83 -10.01 -29.07
CA ILE A 988 42.46 -8.73 -28.44
C ILE A 988 43.63 -7.77 -28.64
N ASP A 989 43.39 -6.64 -29.32
CA ASP A 989 44.40 -5.59 -29.53
C ASP A 989 43.90 -4.23 -29.02
N LYS A 990 44.16 -3.95 -27.74
CA LYS A 990 43.71 -2.74 -27.04
C LYS A 990 44.81 -2.20 -26.15
N TRP A 991 45.89 -1.71 -26.76
CA TRP A 991 46.98 -1.02 -26.06
C TRP A 991 46.67 0.47 -25.85
N ILE A 992 45.56 0.73 -25.17
CA ILE A 992 44.99 2.06 -24.96
C ILE A 992 44.78 2.30 -23.45
N ASP A 993 44.72 3.57 -23.08
CA ASP A 993 44.62 4.01 -21.68
C ASP A 993 43.14 4.18 -21.27
N ASP A 994 42.45 3.05 -21.08
CA ASP A 994 41.02 2.99 -20.73
C ASP A 994 40.70 1.95 -19.65
N TYR A 995 39.88 2.32 -18.67
CA TYR A 995 39.54 1.49 -17.52
C TYR A 995 38.07 1.09 -17.49
N GLY A 996 37.77 -0.05 -16.87
CA GLY A 996 36.41 -0.54 -16.63
C GLY A 996 35.71 -1.13 -17.86
N ILE A 997 36.42 -1.25 -18.98
CA ILE A 997 35.89 -1.79 -20.24
C ILE A 997 36.37 -3.24 -20.41
N GLU A 998 35.44 -4.14 -20.66
CA GLU A 998 35.74 -5.51 -21.03
C GLU A 998 35.92 -5.64 -22.54
N TYR A 999 37.04 -6.24 -22.96
CA TYR A 999 37.24 -6.62 -24.35
C TYR A 999 37.24 -8.14 -24.48
N SER A 1000 36.78 -8.61 -25.63
CA SER A 1000 36.74 -10.04 -25.92
C SER A 1000 37.27 -10.35 -27.32
N GLY A 1001 37.72 -11.59 -27.49
CA GLY A 1001 38.16 -12.15 -28.76
C GLY A 1001 37.84 -13.64 -28.81
N THR A 1002 37.62 -14.17 -30.01
CA THR A 1002 37.27 -15.60 -30.21
C THR A 1002 38.36 -16.36 -30.94
N ILE A 1003 38.50 -17.65 -30.62
CA ILE A 1003 39.36 -18.60 -31.33
C ILE A 1003 38.86 -20.03 -31.15
N THR A 1004 38.92 -20.84 -32.21
CA THR A 1004 38.60 -22.27 -32.15
C THR A 1004 39.79 -23.06 -31.62
N LEU A 1005 39.57 -23.86 -30.58
CA LEU A 1005 40.62 -24.66 -29.93
C LEU A 1005 40.16 -26.10 -29.75
N GLN A 1006 41.12 -27.04 -29.80
CA GLN A 1006 40.88 -28.46 -29.58
C GLN A 1006 41.19 -28.85 -28.13
N ALA A 1007 40.34 -29.70 -27.56
CA ALA A 1007 40.45 -30.18 -26.19
C ALA A 1007 41.80 -30.89 -25.95
N GLY A 1008 42.44 -30.63 -24.81
CA GLY A 1008 43.70 -31.25 -24.43
C GLY A 1008 44.93 -30.80 -25.25
N GLN A 1009 44.75 -29.97 -26.29
CA GLN A 1009 45.87 -29.41 -27.03
C GLN A 1009 46.39 -28.14 -26.35
N ARG A 1010 47.70 -28.05 -26.14
CA ARG A 1010 48.35 -26.87 -25.55
C ARG A 1010 48.70 -25.83 -26.62
N TYR A 1011 48.09 -24.65 -26.54
CA TYR A 1011 48.35 -23.52 -27.42
C TYR A 1011 49.22 -22.47 -26.74
N THR A 1012 50.03 -21.71 -27.49
CA THR A 1012 50.71 -20.54 -26.91
C THR A 1012 49.69 -19.55 -26.40
N ILE A 1013 49.94 -18.98 -25.23
CA ILE A 1013 49.20 -17.83 -24.72
C ILE A 1013 50.18 -16.75 -24.35
N LYS A 1014 49.87 -15.52 -24.77
CA LYS A 1014 50.56 -14.31 -24.33
C LYS A 1014 49.52 -13.27 -24.00
N LEU A 1015 49.49 -12.83 -22.74
CA LEU A 1015 48.70 -11.68 -22.30
C LEU A 1015 49.66 -10.57 -21.91
N GLU A 1016 49.47 -9.41 -22.51
CA GLU A 1016 50.19 -8.20 -22.19
C GLU A 1016 49.25 -7.21 -21.53
N TYR A 1017 49.75 -6.50 -20.53
CA TYR A 1017 49.03 -5.49 -19.76
C TYR A 1017 49.95 -4.29 -19.50
N PHE A 1018 49.41 -3.08 -19.50
CA PHE A 1018 50.06 -1.95 -18.83
C PHE A 1018 49.09 -1.27 -17.87
N GLU A 1019 49.69 -0.61 -16.90
CA GLU A 1019 49.05 0.33 -16.01
C GLU A 1019 49.78 1.67 -16.15
N SER A 1020 49.00 2.75 -16.30
CA SER A 1020 49.49 4.12 -16.48
C SER A 1020 49.61 4.83 -15.15
N THR A 1021 48.47 5.11 -14.51
CA THR A 1021 48.35 5.68 -13.17
C THR A 1021 47.07 5.23 -12.49
N GLY A 1022 47.10 5.09 -11.17
CA GLY A 1022 45.88 4.94 -10.36
C GLY A 1022 45.60 3.50 -9.93
N GLY A 1023 44.45 2.96 -10.34
CA GLY A 1023 44.02 1.61 -9.95
C GLY A 1023 44.63 0.56 -10.88
N ALA A 1024 45.00 -0.61 -10.36
CA ALA A 1024 45.63 -1.66 -11.13
C ALA A 1024 44.87 -2.97 -10.96
N TYR A 1025 44.29 -3.50 -12.03
CA TYR A 1025 43.67 -4.82 -12.05
C TYR A 1025 43.73 -5.42 -13.47
N CYS A 1026 43.72 -6.76 -13.54
CA CYS A 1026 43.66 -7.51 -14.79
C CYS A 1026 43.07 -8.90 -14.55
N ARG A 1027 42.01 -9.24 -15.29
CA ARG A 1027 41.32 -10.53 -15.22
C ARG A 1027 41.25 -11.18 -16.60
N LEU A 1028 41.56 -12.46 -16.68
CA LEU A 1028 41.40 -13.29 -17.88
C LEU A 1028 40.35 -14.37 -17.63
N GLU A 1029 39.28 -14.30 -18.40
CA GLU A 1029 38.19 -15.28 -18.38
C GLU A 1029 38.03 -15.94 -19.75
N TRP A 1030 37.42 -17.12 -19.75
CA TRP A 1030 37.05 -17.83 -20.96
C TRP A 1030 35.64 -18.39 -20.87
N LEU A 1031 34.99 -18.50 -22.01
CA LEU A 1031 33.66 -19.08 -22.17
C LEU A 1031 33.67 -19.91 -23.44
N SER A 1032 32.99 -21.05 -23.43
CA SER A 1032 32.65 -21.78 -24.65
C SER A 1032 31.18 -22.17 -24.65
N THR A 1033 30.69 -22.82 -25.70
CA THR A 1033 29.31 -23.32 -25.70
C THR A 1033 29.10 -24.38 -24.62
N ARG A 1034 30.14 -25.17 -24.30
CA ARG A 1034 30.09 -26.32 -23.37
C ARG A 1034 30.84 -26.10 -22.05
N GLN A 1035 31.36 -24.90 -21.83
CA GLN A 1035 32.02 -24.50 -20.58
C GLN A 1035 31.48 -23.14 -20.12
N PRO A 1036 31.05 -23.01 -18.85
CA PRO A 1036 30.55 -21.74 -18.34
C PRO A 1036 31.66 -20.69 -18.30
N ARG A 1037 31.29 -19.41 -18.27
CA ARG A 1037 32.25 -18.33 -18.14
C ARG A 1037 32.92 -18.42 -16.77
N GLU A 1038 34.25 -18.45 -16.75
CA GLU A 1038 35.04 -18.49 -15.52
C GLU A 1038 36.43 -17.87 -15.74
N ILE A 1039 37.12 -17.56 -14.64
CA ILE A 1039 38.56 -17.29 -14.65
C ILE A 1039 39.27 -18.51 -15.24
N VAL A 1040 40.21 -18.31 -16.16
CA VAL A 1040 40.99 -19.42 -16.71
C VAL A 1040 41.74 -20.11 -15.55
N PRO A 1041 41.43 -21.37 -15.24
CA PRO A 1041 41.91 -22.00 -14.02
C PRO A 1041 43.38 -22.36 -14.13
N ARG A 1042 44.06 -22.41 -12.97
CA ARG A 1042 45.48 -22.78 -12.87
C ARG A 1042 45.80 -24.10 -13.58
N SER A 1043 44.91 -25.08 -13.45
CA SER A 1043 45.04 -26.40 -14.08
C SER A 1043 45.16 -26.34 -15.60
N GLN A 1044 44.73 -25.24 -16.24
CA GLN A 1044 44.72 -25.05 -17.68
C GLN A 1044 45.79 -24.08 -18.18
N LEU A 1045 46.65 -23.58 -17.30
CA LEU A 1045 47.73 -22.65 -17.61
C LEU A 1045 49.08 -23.27 -17.28
N TYR A 1046 50.01 -23.22 -18.24
CA TYR A 1046 51.34 -23.83 -18.12
C TYR A 1046 52.44 -22.80 -18.31
N SER A 1047 53.36 -22.70 -17.34
CA SER A 1047 54.45 -21.72 -17.37
C SER A 1047 55.43 -22.02 -18.51
N LEU A 1048 56.19 -21.01 -18.94
CA LEU A 1048 57.35 -21.23 -19.80
C LEU A 1048 58.43 -22.01 -19.02
N ASP A 1049 58.87 -23.15 -19.55
CA ASP A 1049 60.06 -23.86 -19.07
C ASP A 1049 61.31 -23.04 -19.42
N TYR A 1050 61.84 -22.26 -18.46
CA TYR A 1050 63.18 -21.66 -18.55
C TYR A 1050 64.27 -22.59 -18.01
N SER A 1051 63.91 -23.80 -17.58
CA SER A 1051 64.84 -24.87 -17.24
C SER A 1051 65.41 -25.45 -18.52
N GLY A 1052 66.59 -24.99 -18.93
CA GLY A 1052 67.48 -25.70 -19.86
C GLY A 1052 67.98 -27.04 -19.29
N ILE A 1053 67.08 -27.86 -18.77
CA ILE A 1053 67.33 -29.26 -18.39
C ILE A 1053 66.97 -30.09 -19.62
N GLU A 1054 67.84 -30.09 -20.63
CA GLU A 1054 68.07 -31.37 -21.29
C GLU A 1054 68.83 -32.22 -20.28
N ASN A 1055 68.22 -33.29 -19.77
CA ASN A 1055 69.01 -34.41 -19.28
C ASN A 1055 70.04 -34.73 -20.37
N PRO A 1056 71.35 -34.85 -20.06
CA PRO A 1056 72.33 -35.16 -21.08
C PRO A 1056 71.92 -36.46 -21.76
N LYS A 1057 71.56 -36.38 -23.04
CA LYS A 1057 71.44 -37.57 -23.87
C LYS A 1057 72.80 -38.26 -23.86
N ALA A 1058 72.82 -39.59 -23.86
CA ALA A 1058 74.02 -40.42 -23.80
C ALA A 1058 75.07 -40.16 -24.91
N SER A 1059 74.80 -39.23 -25.84
CA SER A 1059 75.63 -38.81 -26.96
C SER A 1059 76.43 -37.52 -26.75
N ASP A 1060 76.31 -36.81 -25.63
CA ASP A 1060 77.02 -35.54 -25.40
C ASP A 1060 78.49 -35.76 -24.96
N TYR A 1061 79.46 -35.16 -25.68
CA TYR A 1061 80.91 -35.34 -25.44
C TYR A 1061 81.35 -34.85 -24.05
N PHE A 1062 80.80 -33.72 -23.59
CA PHE A 1062 80.90 -33.23 -22.21
C PHE A 1062 79.79 -32.22 -21.85
N ALA A 1063 79.55 -32.02 -20.56
CA ALA A 1063 78.60 -31.10 -19.96
C ALA A 1063 79.27 -30.24 -18.86
N ILE A 1064 78.68 -29.06 -18.59
CA ILE A 1064 79.19 -28.08 -17.62
C ILE A 1064 78.08 -27.72 -16.64
N TYR A 1065 78.38 -27.75 -15.35
CA TYR A 1065 77.40 -27.49 -14.30
C TYR A 1065 78.05 -26.88 -13.04
N PRO A 1066 77.37 -25.96 -12.33
CA PRO A 1066 76.12 -25.31 -12.71
C PRO A 1066 76.32 -24.36 -13.90
N ASN A 1067 75.25 -24.08 -14.66
CA ASN A 1067 75.25 -23.06 -15.71
C ASN A 1067 73.84 -22.43 -15.79
N PRO A 1068 73.63 -21.17 -15.36
CA PRO A 1068 74.67 -20.18 -15.02
C PRO A 1068 75.49 -20.52 -13.77
N ALA A 1069 76.78 -20.20 -13.80
CA ALA A 1069 77.78 -20.55 -12.80
C ALA A 1069 78.20 -19.34 -11.95
N GLN A 1070 78.72 -19.61 -10.75
CA GLN A 1070 79.38 -18.64 -9.88
C GLN A 1070 80.47 -19.36 -9.07
N GLY A 1071 81.67 -18.77 -9.00
CA GLY A 1071 82.79 -19.33 -8.22
C GLY A 1071 83.49 -20.50 -8.91
N GLU A 1072 82.80 -21.60 -9.19
CA GLU A 1072 83.38 -22.79 -9.84
C GLU A 1072 82.43 -23.43 -10.86
N ILE A 1073 82.99 -24.21 -11.78
CA ILE A 1073 82.26 -25.11 -12.66
C ILE A 1073 82.77 -26.54 -12.54
N GLY A 1074 81.84 -27.47 -12.60
CA GLY A 1074 82.05 -28.88 -12.85
C GLY A 1074 81.99 -29.23 -14.32
N ILE A 1075 82.87 -30.13 -14.74
CA ILE A 1075 82.93 -30.64 -16.10
C ILE A 1075 82.76 -32.14 -16.03
N THR A 1076 81.86 -32.71 -16.82
CA THR A 1076 81.66 -34.16 -16.89
C THR A 1076 81.50 -34.62 -18.32
N GLY A 1077 81.98 -35.81 -18.67
CA GLY A 1077 81.92 -36.32 -20.03
C GLY A 1077 82.64 -37.66 -20.17
N ASN A 1078 82.20 -38.47 -21.13
CA ASN A 1078 82.65 -39.85 -21.28
C ASN A 1078 84.09 -39.97 -21.84
N GLU A 1079 84.60 -38.89 -22.45
CA GLU A 1079 85.89 -38.82 -23.16
C GLU A 1079 87.00 -38.12 -22.35
N ILE A 1080 86.72 -37.69 -21.11
CA ILE A 1080 87.72 -37.04 -20.25
C ILE A 1080 88.77 -38.08 -19.82
N ARG A 1081 90.04 -37.76 -20.06
CA ARG A 1081 91.23 -38.56 -19.68
C ARG A 1081 92.22 -37.71 -18.88
N ASN A 1082 93.12 -38.35 -18.15
CA ASN A 1082 94.13 -37.64 -17.35
C ASN A 1082 95.01 -36.79 -18.28
N GLY A 1083 95.07 -35.48 -18.05
CA GLY A 1083 95.79 -34.52 -18.89
C GLY A 1083 94.96 -33.86 -20.01
N SER A 1084 93.65 -34.09 -20.07
CA SER A 1084 92.76 -33.37 -21.02
C SER A 1084 92.80 -31.86 -20.77
N ILE A 1085 92.77 -31.04 -21.82
CA ILE A 1085 92.88 -29.57 -21.69
C ILE A 1085 91.49 -28.95 -21.85
N VAL A 1086 91.08 -28.15 -20.86
CA VAL A 1086 89.90 -27.29 -20.94
C VAL A 1086 90.34 -25.84 -21.06
N GLN A 1087 89.72 -25.10 -21.98
CA GLN A 1087 89.94 -23.68 -22.16
C GLN A 1087 88.63 -22.91 -22.04
N ILE A 1088 88.65 -21.76 -21.35
CA ILE A 1088 87.58 -20.78 -21.38
C ILE A 1088 88.03 -19.64 -22.29
N SER A 1089 87.24 -19.31 -23.28
CA SER A 1089 87.41 -18.12 -24.12
C SER A 1089 86.27 -17.13 -23.94
N ASP A 1090 86.56 -15.84 -24.12
CA ASP A 1090 85.51 -14.84 -24.25
C ASP A 1090 84.78 -14.97 -25.61
N ILE A 1091 83.77 -14.13 -25.83
CA ILE A 1091 82.97 -14.13 -27.07
C ILE A 1091 83.77 -13.78 -28.34
N SER A 1092 84.97 -13.22 -28.20
CA SER A 1092 85.87 -12.91 -29.33
C SER A 1092 86.82 -14.05 -29.67
N GLY A 1093 86.78 -15.15 -28.91
CA GLY A 1093 87.66 -16.32 -29.06
C GLY A 1093 89.01 -16.19 -28.36
N ARG A 1094 89.25 -15.11 -27.59
CA ARG A 1094 90.46 -14.98 -26.79
C ARG A 1094 90.39 -15.91 -25.58
N ILE A 1095 91.40 -16.76 -25.41
CA ILE A 1095 91.48 -17.68 -24.25
C ILE A 1095 91.77 -16.87 -22.98
N ILE A 1096 90.86 -16.99 -22.03
CA ILE A 1096 90.86 -16.33 -20.71
C ILE A 1096 91.47 -17.25 -19.65
N LYS A 1097 91.18 -18.55 -19.72
CA LYS A 1097 91.69 -19.54 -18.77
C LYS A 1097 91.95 -20.87 -19.44
N THR A 1098 93.00 -21.58 -19.03
CA THR A 1098 93.32 -22.94 -19.47
C THR A 1098 93.65 -23.80 -18.25
N GLN A 1099 93.13 -25.02 -18.20
CA GLN A 1099 93.44 -25.98 -17.13
C GLN A 1099 93.55 -27.38 -17.71
N ARG A 1100 94.53 -28.15 -17.22
CA ARG A 1100 94.59 -29.60 -17.45
C ARG A 1100 93.77 -30.31 -16.38
N LEU A 1101 92.87 -31.18 -16.83
CA LEU A 1101 92.02 -31.98 -15.96
C LEU A 1101 92.74 -33.26 -15.53
N ASN A 1102 92.55 -33.63 -14.27
CA ASN A 1102 92.89 -34.95 -13.78
C ASN A 1102 91.60 -35.75 -13.55
N VAL A 1103 91.60 -37.06 -13.82
CA VAL A 1103 90.35 -37.86 -13.84
C VAL A 1103 89.62 -37.88 -12.48
N SER A 1104 90.32 -37.56 -11.39
CA SER A 1104 89.77 -37.44 -10.04
C SER A 1104 89.26 -36.03 -9.67
N GLU A 1105 89.62 -34.98 -10.43
CA GLU A 1105 89.23 -33.60 -10.18
C GLU A 1105 88.79 -32.90 -11.48
N ASN A 1106 87.48 -32.97 -11.76
CA ASN A 1106 86.86 -32.30 -12.91
C ASN A 1106 86.14 -31.01 -12.49
N ARG A 1107 86.87 -30.13 -11.81
CA ARG A 1107 86.40 -28.81 -11.36
C ARG A 1107 87.36 -27.73 -11.84
N MET A 1108 86.81 -26.59 -12.25
CA MET A 1108 87.55 -25.40 -12.63
C MET A 1108 87.02 -24.20 -11.86
N ASP A 1109 87.90 -23.54 -11.12
CA ASP A 1109 87.61 -22.28 -10.45
C ASP A 1109 87.49 -21.15 -11.48
N ILE A 1110 86.40 -20.41 -11.41
CA ILE A 1110 86.07 -19.27 -12.27
C ILE A 1110 85.77 -18.01 -11.45
N SER A 1111 86.06 -17.99 -10.15
CA SER A 1111 85.80 -16.86 -9.25
C SER A 1111 86.43 -15.54 -9.72
N ASN A 1112 87.56 -15.63 -10.42
CA ASN A 1112 88.29 -14.48 -10.98
C ASN A 1112 87.91 -14.15 -12.43
N VAL A 1113 86.87 -14.79 -12.99
CA VAL A 1113 86.34 -14.49 -14.32
C VAL A 1113 85.11 -13.58 -14.16
N PRO A 1114 85.07 -12.38 -14.78
CA PRO A 1114 83.95 -11.45 -14.65
C PRO A 1114 82.62 -12.05 -15.12
N ALA A 1115 81.49 -11.57 -14.57
CA ALA A 1115 80.15 -11.94 -15.02
C ALA A 1115 79.98 -11.68 -16.52
N GLY A 1116 79.39 -12.63 -17.24
CA GLY A 1116 79.28 -12.57 -18.70
C GLY A 1116 79.04 -13.91 -19.37
N ILE A 1117 78.98 -13.89 -20.71
CA ILE A 1117 78.86 -15.09 -21.54
C ILE A 1117 80.25 -15.50 -22.03
N TYR A 1118 80.58 -16.77 -21.85
CA TYR A 1118 81.85 -17.37 -22.24
C TYR A 1118 81.62 -18.68 -23.00
N PHE A 1119 82.68 -19.17 -23.62
CA PHE A 1119 82.69 -20.48 -24.26
C PHE A 1119 83.76 -21.34 -23.62
N VAL A 1120 83.41 -22.59 -23.33
CA VAL A 1120 84.32 -23.57 -22.76
C VAL A 1120 84.58 -24.63 -23.82
N SER A 1121 85.84 -24.82 -24.19
CA SER A 1121 86.27 -25.90 -25.09
C SER A 1121 87.03 -26.99 -24.34
N LEU A 1122 86.81 -28.25 -24.75
CA LEU A 1122 87.54 -29.42 -24.27
C LEU A 1122 88.30 -30.05 -25.45
N GLN A 1123 89.64 -30.08 -25.38
CA GLN A 1123 90.50 -30.73 -26.36
C GLN A 1123 90.82 -32.18 -25.94
N GLY A 1124 90.35 -33.14 -26.74
CA GLY A 1124 90.75 -34.55 -26.65
C GLY A 1124 91.61 -34.97 -27.84
N SER A 1125 92.05 -36.23 -27.88
CA SER A 1125 93.09 -36.73 -28.79
C SER A 1125 92.81 -36.55 -30.29
N ASN A 1126 91.55 -36.36 -30.73
CA ASN A 1126 91.17 -36.21 -32.14
C ASN A 1126 89.92 -35.30 -32.41
N ARG A 1127 89.34 -34.62 -31.40
CA ARG A 1127 88.20 -33.68 -31.56
C ARG A 1127 88.20 -32.57 -30.51
N GLU A 1128 87.71 -31.39 -30.89
CA GLU A 1128 87.41 -30.26 -30.00
C GLU A 1128 85.89 -30.03 -29.96
N SER A 1129 85.33 -29.79 -28.78
CA SER A 1129 83.91 -29.49 -28.58
C SER A 1129 83.76 -28.26 -27.68
N VAL A 1130 82.76 -27.41 -27.95
CA VAL A 1130 82.55 -26.12 -27.30
C VAL A 1130 81.14 -26.03 -26.71
N LYS A 1131 81.01 -25.57 -25.46
CA LYS A 1131 79.73 -25.32 -24.79
C LYS A 1131 79.68 -23.89 -24.22
N LYS A 1132 78.49 -23.26 -24.24
CA LYS A 1132 78.27 -21.91 -23.69
C LYS A 1132 78.22 -21.95 -22.17
N LEU A 1133 78.89 -21.00 -21.51
CA LEU A 1133 78.87 -20.78 -20.07
C LEU A 1133 78.37 -19.37 -19.76
N ILE A 1134 77.45 -19.24 -18.80
CA ILE A 1134 76.99 -17.95 -18.28
C ILE A 1134 77.54 -17.81 -16.87
N ILE A 1135 78.35 -16.79 -16.60
CA ILE A 1135 78.87 -16.48 -15.26
C ILE A 1135 78.05 -15.33 -14.69
N LYS A 1136 77.53 -15.50 -13.47
CA LYS A 1136 76.71 -14.49 -12.76
C LYS A 1136 77.55 -13.43 -12.09
#